data_AF-A0A8D8RW48-F1
#
_entry.id   AF-A0A8D8RW48-F1
#
_cell.length_a   1.000
_cell.length_b   1.000
_cell.length_c   1.000
_cell.angle_alpha   90.00
_cell.angle_beta   90.00
_cell.angle_gamma   90.00
#
_symmetry.space_group_name_H-M   'P 1'
#
loop_
_entity.id
_entity.type
_entity.pdbx_description
1 polymer ?
#
loop_
_entity_poly.entity_id
_entity_poly.type
_entity_poly.pdbx_seq_one_letter_code
_entity_poly.pdbx_strand_id
1 'polypeptide(L)'
;MVHRIASPECNFDYWNAKSVETRAVVELNCLMPNGVFIILEAPRNATLSEIKEDLWDEAAKYPLHGMLKDVSCYVFSLINNMAEHEEIHDENKRICDVKPFYRILKIVERQGDKADIILNSQISHLIGKGLHEFDQLRSSEVNVYRSNMKQLTNEAARERHTKPWLDKLCYQFPPRICPPSLSITREETNGRLREGQFMVVIKFETAENTFTLPVSTETTPTELLRMILNKKAITLHTSGEQTSDYVLKVCGQEEYLVGELPLLQFCYIQECLSRERTPVLVTVSVESVPLHDEKIYDNPDDLETRSTRSSFSTLTLRKKGRYTSSWNIRERFQFHVGKVSRINCDTTRPVEVGVQVGIFHGGTPLCECLKTSEKPVLNGEVEFEEDLVFNIELCNVPRMARVCLVIYEVKASKTVRTKRLKDQKQDILVTPLAWVNCTIYDYKNQLRADETLYMWTYDELQTDEVLHPLGTVVSNPLHEHTSSVTVTIHRHYDNTIVFPSLERILEFANSNREEDFDRENDDEDTKDYNDHIKYLEGRDSLYEIHEQEKKVIWSHRYTVMSQSPDLLPKLLDCVEWGDRSEVAEATHLVTKWPLLPLEKALELLDYAYADMHVRKFAVKCMRSVPDDELFLYLLQLVQALKHESYLDCDLGEFLLRRALHNQKIGHYLFWHLRSEMQVSAVSVRFGLLLEAYCRGSQEHMKILMRQV
;
A
#
# COMPACT_ATOMS: atom_id res chain seq x y z
N MET A 1 41.47 11.75 2.94
CA MET A 1 41.53 12.80 1.91
C MET A 1 41.66 12.13 0.56
N VAL A 2 40.53 11.85 -0.10
CA VAL A 2 40.51 11.31 -1.46
C VAL A 2 40.35 12.52 -2.39
N HIS A 3 41.36 12.77 -3.21
CA HIS A 3 41.31 13.80 -4.24
C HIS A 3 40.16 13.46 -5.21
N ARG A 4 39.08 14.25 -5.15
CA ARG A 4 38.10 14.32 -6.25
C ARG A 4 38.84 14.84 -7.47
N ILE A 5 39.09 13.97 -8.44
CA ILE A 5 39.36 14.38 -9.82
C ILE A 5 38.08 15.08 -10.28
N ALA A 6 38.12 16.40 -10.40
CA ALA A 6 37.05 17.15 -11.01
C ALA A 6 36.93 16.69 -12.47
N SER A 7 35.92 15.89 -12.77
CA SER A 7 35.43 15.73 -14.13
C SER A 7 35.03 17.11 -14.67
N PRO A 8 35.26 17.43 -15.96
CA PRO A 8 34.76 18.67 -16.54
C PRO A 8 33.26 18.74 -16.27
N GLU A 9 32.78 19.86 -15.73
CA GLU A 9 31.35 20.13 -15.53
C GLU A 9 30.66 20.12 -16.90
N CYS A 10 30.27 18.93 -17.37
CA CYS A 10 29.29 18.80 -18.42
C CYS A 10 27.97 19.21 -17.76
N ASN A 11 27.53 20.43 -18.00
CA ASN A 11 26.28 20.93 -17.46
C ASN A 11 25.15 20.23 -18.24
N PHE A 12 24.77 19.02 -17.79
CA PHE A 12 23.85 18.10 -18.48
C PHE A 12 22.43 18.66 -18.63
N ASP A 13 22.09 19.70 -17.88
CA ASP A 13 20.76 20.27 -17.83
C ASP A 13 20.63 21.52 -18.69
N TYR A 14 20.51 21.31 -20.01
CA TYR A 14 20.28 22.38 -20.98
C TYR A 14 19.08 23.25 -20.62
N TRP A 15 18.05 22.67 -19.98
CA TRP A 15 16.78 23.34 -19.72
C TRP A 15 16.79 24.20 -18.45
N ASN A 16 17.72 23.96 -17.51
CA ASN A 16 17.87 24.71 -16.25
C ASN A 16 19.09 25.65 -16.21
N ALA A 17 19.90 25.73 -17.27
CA ALA A 17 21.00 26.70 -17.34
C ALA A 17 20.46 28.15 -17.41
N LYS A 18 20.88 29.02 -16.46
CA LYS A 18 20.50 30.46 -16.40
C LYS A 18 20.75 31.24 -17.70
N SER A 19 21.65 30.76 -18.56
CA SER A 19 21.94 31.34 -19.88
C SER A 19 20.90 30.98 -20.96
N VAL A 20 20.00 30.04 -20.70
CA VAL A 20 18.97 29.54 -21.63
C VAL A 20 17.58 30.11 -21.30
N GLU A 21 17.35 30.60 -20.07
CA GLU A 21 16.14 31.38 -19.72
C GLU A 21 15.97 32.65 -20.56
N THR A 22 17.05 33.17 -21.15
CA THR A 22 17.04 34.37 -22.00
C THR A 22 16.88 34.09 -23.50
N ARG A 23 16.93 32.83 -23.95
CA ARG A 23 16.78 32.49 -25.38
C ARG A 23 15.32 32.12 -25.70
N ALA A 24 14.72 32.86 -26.64
CA ALA A 24 13.35 32.62 -27.11
C ALA A 24 13.21 31.37 -28.01
N VAL A 25 14.31 30.91 -28.61
CA VAL A 25 14.35 29.83 -29.61
C VAL A 25 15.31 28.73 -29.14
N VAL A 26 14.96 27.48 -29.41
CA VAL A 26 15.70 26.27 -29.06
C VAL A 26 16.00 25.47 -30.34
N GLU A 27 17.22 24.97 -30.47
CA GLU A 27 17.64 24.07 -31.55
C GLU A 27 17.37 22.61 -31.14
N LEU A 28 16.53 21.93 -31.90
CA LEU A 28 16.07 20.56 -31.68
C LEU A 28 16.73 19.60 -32.67
N ASN A 29 17.19 18.47 -32.15
CA ASN A 29 17.82 17.39 -32.92
C ASN A 29 16.79 16.31 -33.22
N CYS A 30 16.21 16.33 -34.42
CA CYS A 30 15.11 15.46 -34.82
C CYS A 30 15.60 14.23 -35.60
N LEU A 31 15.36 13.03 -35.06
CA LEU A 31 15.68 11.74 -35.67
C LEU A 31 14.42 11.20 -36.37
N MET A 32 14.40 11.28 -37.70
CA MET A 32 13.25 10.88 -38.51
C MET A 32 13.16 9.35 -38.70
N PRO A 33 11.96 8.78 -38.93
CA PRO A 33 11.74 7.34 -39.07
C PRO A 33 12.45 6.72 -40.28
N ASN A 34 12.69 7.52 -41.32
CA ASN A 34 13.42 7.12 -42.53
C ASN A 34 14.95 7.19 -42.37
N GLY A 35 15.45 7.44 -41.15
CA GLY A 35 16.88 7.51 -40.84
C GLY A 35 17.52 8.87 -41.12
N VAL A 36 16.76 9.89 -41.52
CA VAL A 36 17.24 11.25 -41.73
C VAL A 36 17.36 11.99 -40.40
N PHE A 37 18.42 12.78 -40.27
CA PHE A 37 18.64 13.67 -39.12
C PHE A 37 18.39 15.12 -39.54
N ILE A 38 17.49 15.81 -38.82
CA ILE A 38 17.10 17.19 -39.10
C ILE A 38 17.37 18.02 -37.85
N ILE A 39 18.01 19.18 -38.02
CA ILE A 39 18.14 20.19 -36.98
C ILE A 39 17.05 21.23 -37.21
N LEU A 40 16.19 21.44 -36.22
CA LEU A 40 15.03 22.34 -36.31
C LEU A 40 15.12 23.42 -35.23
N GLU A 41 15.00 24.69 -35.62
CA GLU A 41 14.89 25.79 -34.66
C GLU A 41 13.40 26.05 -34.35
N ALA A 42 13.02 25.93 -33.08
CA ALA A 42 11.64 26.13 -32.63
C ALA A 42 11.56 27.09 -31.43
N PRO A 43 10.47 27.87 -31.30
CA PRO A 43 10.22 28.66 -30.10
C PRO A 43 10.18 27.78 -28.84
N ARG A 44 10.72 28.26 -27.72
CA ARG A 44 10.74 27.51 -26.46
C ARG A 44 9.35 27.14 -25.93
N ASN A 45 8.36 27.96 -26.24
CA ASN A 45 6.95 27.78 -25.85
C ASN A 45 6.12 27.09 -26.94
N ALA A 46 6.72 26.68 -28.06
CA ALA A 46 6.02 25.96 -29.11
C ALA A 46 5.51 24.63 -28.57
N THR A 47 4.29 24.31 -28.98
CA THR A 47 3.68 23.00 -28.74
C THR A 47 4.33 21.96 -29.62
N LEU A 48 4.28 20.70 -29.20
CA LEU A 48 4.77 19.60 -30.03
C LEU A 48 4.00 19.50 -31.35
N SER A 49 2.71 19.86 -31.39
CA SER A 49 1.95 19.90 -32.64
C SER A 49 2.57 20.86 -33.65
N GLU A 50 2.88 22.10 -33.24
CA GLU A 50 3.52 23.12 -34.08
C GLU A 50 4.91 22.64 -34.54
N ILE A 51 5.71 22.09 -33.62
CA ILE A 51 7.05 21.54 -33.94
C ILE A 51 6.94 20.39 -34.94
N LYS A 52 5.90 19.56 -34.85
CA LYS A 52 5.70 18.43 -35.76
C LYS A 52 5.31 18.89 -37.17
N GLU A 53 4.47 19.92 -37.28
CA GLU A 53 4.14 20.54 -38.56
C GLU A 53 5.39 21.14 -39.22
N ASP A 54 6.13 21.98 -38.49
CA ASP A 54 7.38 22.59 -38.98
C ASP A 54 8.42 21.54 -39.40
N LEU A 55 8.52 20.45 -38.63
CA LEU A 55 9.44 19.35 -38.93
C LEU A 55 9.07 18.61 -40.22
N TRP A 56 7.78 18.45 -40.52
CA TRP A 56 7.34 17.77 -41.75
C TRP A 56 7.55 18.64 -42.99
N ASP A 57 7.31 19.94 -42.86
CA ASP A 57 7.62 20.93 -43.91
C ASP A 57 9.12 20.97 -44.19
N GLU A 58 9.95 20.91 -43.14
CA GLU A 58 11.40 20.85 -43.30
C GLU A 58 11.85 19.51 -43.88
N ALA A 59 11.26 18.39 -43.45
CA ALA A 59 11.58 17.05 -43.94
C ALA A 59 11.29 16.87 -45.43
N ALA A 60 10.37 17.65 -46.02
CA ALA A 60 10.11 17.65 -47.46
C ALA A 60 11.34 18.08 -48.29
N LYS A 61 12.29 18.80 -47.69
CA LYS A 61 13.55 19.24 -48.32
C LYS A 61 14.65 18.17 -48.27
N TYR A 62 14.45 17.07 -47.54
CA TYR A 62 15.45 16.04 -47.33
C TYR A 62 15.20 14.78 -48.18
N PRO A 63 16.23 13.95 -48.43
CA PRO A 63 16.08 12.67 -49.12
C PRO A 63 15.12 11.72 -48.41
N LEU A 64 14.56 10.75 -49.14
CA LEU A 64 13.70 9.69 -48.61
C LEU A 64 12.40 10.21 -47.94
N HIS A 65 11.98 11.45 -48.20
CA HIS A 65 10.71 11.99 -47.70
C HIS A 65 9.52 11.12 -48.13
N GLY A 66 9.52 10.60 -49.36
CA GLY A 66 8.45 9.71 -49.87
C GLY A 66 8.31 8.36 -49.14
N MET A 67 9.21 8.03 -48.19
CA MET A 67 9.06 6.86 -47.32
C MET A 67 8.32 7.18 -46.01
N LEU A 68 8.07 8.45 -45.72
CA LEU A 68 7.30 8.88 -44.56
C LEU A 68 5.81 8.70 -44.85
N LYS A 69 5.09 8.15 -43.86
CA LYS A 69 3.63 8.12 -43.84
C LYS A 69 3.07 9.50 -43.51
N ASP A 70 1.75 9.60 -43.43
CA ASP A 70 1.08 10.79 -42.93
C ASP A 70 1.57 11.18 -41.53
N VAL A 71 1.65 12.49 -41.25
CA VAL A 71 2.10 13.09 -39.98
C VAL A 71 1.39 12.47 -38.77
N SER A 72 0.10 12.12 -38.91
CA SER A 72 -0.72 11.55 -37.85
C SER A 72 -0.34 10.12 -37.44
N CYS A 73 0.45 9.42 -38.27
CA CYS A 73 0.92 8.05 -38.00
C CYS A 73 2.09 8.00 -37.01
N TYR A 74 2.65 9.15 -36.65
CA TYR A 74 3.87 9.24 -35.86
C TYR A 74 3.68 10.01 -34.56
N VAL A 75 4.53 9.70 -33.59
CA VAL A 75 4.60 10.36 -32.29
C VAL A 75 6.05 10.71 -31.97
N PHE A 76 6.24 11.73 -31.13
CA PHE A 76 7.57 12.02 -30.60
C PHE A 76 7.94 11.00 -29.54
N SER A 77 9.20 10.63 -29.52
CA SER A 77 9.85 9.73 -28.60
C SER A 77 11.11 10.43 -28.12
N LEU A 78 11.35 10.45 -26.81
CA LEU A 78 12.50 11.14 -26.24
C LEU A 78 12.98 10.45 -24.98
N ILE A 79 14.14 10.87 -24.51
CA ILE A 79 14.62 10.51 -23.17
C ILE A 79 14.26 11.68 -22.25
N ASN A 80 13.46 11.43 -21.21
CA ASN A 80 13.03 12.45 -20.26
C ASN A 80 14.10 12.68 -19.17
N ASN A 81 13.82 13.56 -18.22
CA ASN A 81 14.73 13.88 -17.11
C ASN A 81 14.92 12.72 -16.11
N MET A 82 14.10 11.68 -16.17
CA MET A 82 14.24 10.44 -15.40
C MET A 82 15.08 9.39 -16.13
N ALA A 83 15.72 9.75 -17.25
CA ALA A 83 16.45 8.85 -18.14
C ALA A 83 15.58 7.73 -18.75
N GLU A 84 14.27 7.96 -18.84
CA GLU A 84 13.31 7.02 -19.42
C GLU A 84 12.99 7.39 -20.86
N HIS A 85 12.75 6.37 -21.70
CA HIS A 85 12.23 6.54 -23.04
C HIS A 85 10.72 6.79 -22.98
N GLU A 86 10.28 8.00 -23.30
CA GLU A 86 8.89 8.42 -23.26
C GLU A 86 8.38 8.72 -24.68
N GLU A 87 7.26 8.10 -25.07
CA GLU A 87 6.50 8.47 -26.26
C GLU A 87 5.44 9.52 -25.89
N ILE A 88 5.53 10.70 -26.51
CA ILE A 88 4.61 11.80 -26.25
C ILE A 88 3.49 11.82 -27.28
N HIS A 89 2.30 11.51 -26.78
CA HIS A 89 1.06 11.50 -27.55
C HIS A 89 0.21 12.77 -27.37
N ASP A 90 0.43 13.52 -26.28
CA ASP A 90 -0.21 14.82 -26.05
C ASP A 90 0.62 15.91 -26.72
N GLU A 91 0.21 16.27 -27.93
CA GLU A 91 0.92 17.22 -28.78
C GLU A 91 0.68 18.69 -28.35
N ASN A 92 -0.18 18.94 -27.36
CA ASN A 92 -0.39 20.28 -26.80
C ASN A 92 0.68 20.67 -25.77
N LYS A 93 1.48 19.70 -25.30
CA LYS A 93 2.59 19.99 -24.38
C LYS A 93 3.59 20.91 -25.07
N ARG A 94 4.13 21.87 -24.31
CA ARG A 94 5.19 22.75 -24.79
C ARG A 94 6.54 22.08 -24.64
N ILE A 95 7.46 22.35 -25.56
CA ILE A 95 8.79 21.74 -25.53
C ILE A 95 9.58 22.07 -24.24
N CYS A 96 9.34 23.23 -23.64
CA CYS A 96 9.94 23.62 -22.36
C CYS A 96 9.42 22.86 -21.13
N ASP A 97 8.23 22.28 -21.22
CA ASP A 97 7.62 21.48 -20.16
C ASP A 97 8.09 20.03 -20.28
N VAL A 98 8.31 19.58 -21.51
CA VAL A 98 8.77 18.23 -21.86
C VAL A 98 10.25 18.02 -21.55
N LYS A 99 11.09 19.02 -21.84
CA LYS A 99 12.54 19.01 -21.55
C LYS A 99 13.29 17.76 -22.06
N PRO A 100 13.28 17.45 -23.37
CA PRO A 100 14.02 16.31 -23.90
C PRO A 100 15.50 16.37 -23.56
N PHE A 101 16.06 15.25 -23.13
CA PHE A 101 17.48 15.08 -22.86
C PHE A 101 18.29 15.40 -24.13
N TYR A 102 19.30 16.27 -24.00
CA TYR A 102 20.10 16.80 -25.11
C TYR A 102 19.31 17.39 -26.30
N ARG A 103 18.06 17.83 -26.10
CA ARG A 103 17.19 18.39 -27.16
C ARG A 103 16.93 17.40 -28.29
N ILE A 104 17.04 16.10 -28.02
CA ILE A 104 16.83 15.04 -29.00
C ILE A 104 15.36 14.64 -29.01
N LEU A 105 14.76 14.68 -30.19
CA LEU A 105 13.42 14.16 -30.46
C LEU A 105 13.53 13.07 -31.52
N LYS A 106 13.08 11.87 -31.20
CA LYS A 106 12.97 10.77 -32.15
C LYS A 106 11.52 10.67 -32.60
N ILE A 107 11.31 10.40 -33.88
CA ILE A 107 9.98 10.22 -34.44
C ILE A 107 9.80 8.72 -34.64
N VAL A 108 8.76 8.15 -34.03
CA VAL A 108 8.46 6.72 -34.09
C VAL A 108 7.05 6.49 -34.60
N GLU A 109 6.84 5.37 -35.28
CA GLU A 109 5.49 4.94 -35.66
C GLU A 109 4.71 4.63 -34.40
N ARG A 110 3.47 5.11 -34.34
CA ARG A 110 2.59 4.95 -33.19
C ARG A 110 2.29 3.46 -32.96
N GLN A 111 2.75 2.89 -31.85
CA GLN A 111 2.44 1.52 -31.42
C GLN A 111 1.55 1.55 -30.16
N GLY A 112 0.50 0.73 -30.13
CA GLY A 112 -0.42 0.63 -28.98
C GLY A 112 -1.55 1.66 -28.97
N ASP A 113 -2.47 1.51 -27.99
CA ASP A 113 -3.57 2.45 -27.79
C ASP A 113 -3.06 3.77 -27.17
N LYS A 114 -3.37 4.89 -27.83
CA LYS A 114 -2.97 6.24 -27.42
C LYS A 114 -3.48 6.56 -26.02
N ALA A 115 -4.69 6.13 -25.68
CA ALA A 115 -5.30 6.42 -24.40
C ALA A 115 -4.54 5.75 -23.24
N ASP A 116 -4.14 4.49 -23.42
CA ASP A 116 -3.41 3.73 -22.41
C ASP A 116 -1.97 4.23 -22.21
N ILE A 117 -1.28 4.63 -23.28
CA ILE A 117 0.08 5.16 -23.16
C ILE A 117 0.07 6.53 -22.47
N ILE A 118 -0.87 7.41 -22.83
CA ILE A 118 -1.05 8.70 -22.15
C ILE A 118 -1.34 8.47 -20.66
N LEU A 119 -2.25 7.55 -20.36
CA LEU A 119 -2.61 7.23 -18.98
C LEU A 119 -1.38 6.69 -18.21
N ASN A 120 -0.61 5.78 -18.81
CA ASN A 120 0.60 5.23 -18.18
C ASN A 120 1.66 6.30 -17.92
N SER A 121 1.86 7.24 -18.84
CA SER A 121 2.78 8.38 -18.66
C SER A 121 2.30 9.28 -17.51
N GLN A 122 1.00 9.62 -17.46
CA GLN A 122 0.43 10.42 -16.37
C GLN A 122 0.57 9.74 -15.01
N ILE A 123 0.30 8.43 -14.94
CA ILE A 123 0.46 7.64 -13.71
C ILE A 123 1.94 7.61 -13.29
N SER A 124 2.86 7.34 -14.21
CA SER A 124 4.30 7.30 -13.92
C SER A 124 4.79 8.63 -13.35
N HIS A 125 4.32 9.75 -13.92
CA HIS A 125 4.61 11.08 -13.43
C HIS A 125 4.07 11.31 -12.01
N LEU A 126 2.80 10.96 -11.74
CA LEU A 126 2.19 11.10 -10.41
C LEU A 126 2.94 10.30 -9.33
N ILE A 127 3.28 9.05 -9.62
CA ILE A 127 3.93 8.14 -8.67
C ILE A 127 5.42 8.49 -8.53
N GLY A 128 6.00 9.14 -9.54
CA GLY A 128 7.44 9.43 -9.59
C GLY A 128 8.29 8.19 -9.85
N LYS A 129 7.71 7.19 -10.53
CA LYS A 129 8.35 5.92 -10.88
C LYS A 129 7.76 5.36 -12.16
N GLY A 130 8.60 4.90 -13.08
CA GLY A 130 8.14 4.35 -14.35
C GLY A 130 7.40 3.03 -14.17
N LEU A 131 6.19 2.90 -14.73
CA LEU A 131 5.43 1.64 -14.63
C LEU A 131 6.18 0.44 -15.24
N HIS A 132 7.05 0.69 -16.21
CA HIS A 132 7.89 -0.32 -16.85
C HIS A 132 8.91 -0.94 -15.88
N GLU A 133 9.31 -0.23 -14.81
CA GLU A 133 10.20 -0.77 -13.78
C GLU A 133 9.55 -1.96 -13.06
N PHE A 134 8.21 -1.94 -12.89
CA PHE A 134 7.49 -3.08 -12.33
C PHE A 134 7.48 -4.27 -13.27
N ASP A 135 7.43 -4.05 -14.59
CA ASP A 135 7.52 -5.11 -15.60
C ASP A 135 8.93 -5.74 -15.62
N GLN A 136 9.98 -4.93 -15.39
CA GLN A 136 11.37 -5.39 -15.34
C GLN A 136 11.66 -6.31 -14.15
N LEU A 137 10.88 -6.23 -13.07
CA LEU A 137 11.02 -7.15 -11.93
C LEU A 137 10.79 -8.62 -12.33
N ARG A 138 10.08 -8.88 -13.44
CA ARG A 138 9.74 -10.23 -13.93
C ARG A 138 9.09 -11.12 -12.85
N SER A 139 8.45 -10.50 -11.87
CA SER A 139 7.81 -11.19 -10.75
C SER A 139 6.41 -11.65 -11.15
N SER A 140 6.14 -12.94 -11.01
CA SER A 140 4.80 -13.48 -11.25
C SER A 140 3.77 -12.95 -10.25
N GLU A 141 4.19 -12.64 -9.01
CA GLU A 141 3.31 -12.06 -7.98
C GLU A 141 2.86 -10.64 -8.39
N VAL A 142 3.79 -9.81 -8.86
CA VAL A 142 3.49 -8.45 -9.35
C VAL A 142 2.47 -8.49 -10.48
N ASN A 143 2.64 -9.42 -11.43
CA ASN A 143 1.73 -9.54 -12.57
C ASN A 143 0.31 -9.99 -12.14
N VAL A 144 0.22 -10.96 -11.24
CA VAL A 144 -1.07 -11.41 -10.69
C VAL A 144 -1.74 -10.28 -9.91
N TYR A 145 -0.98 -9.59 -9.05
CA TYR A 145 -1.48 -8.45 -8.28
C TYR A 145 -2.03 -7.35 -9.19
N ARG A 146 -1.28 -6.90 -10.21
CA ARG A 146 -1.74 -5.88 -11.16
C ARG A 146 -3.01 -6.31 -11.89
N SER A 147 -3.12 -7.58 -12.26
CA SER A 147 -4.35 -8.14 -12.86
C SER A 147 -5.54 -8.07 -11.91
N ASN A 148 -5.37 -8.50 -10.65
CA ASN A 148 -6.43 -8.49 -9.64
C ASN A 148 -6.87 -7.05 -9.32
N MET A 149 -5.92 -6.14 -9.12
CA MET A 149 -6.21 -4.73 -8.87
C MET A 149 -6.88 -4.04 -10.06
N LYS A 150 -6.56 -4.43 -11.30
CA LYS A 150 -7.27 -3.94 -12.50
C LYS A 150 -8.75 -4.36 -12.50
N GLN A 151 -9.05 -5.60 -12.10
CA GLN A 151 -10.45 -6.04 -11.99
C GLN A 151 -11.21 -5.25 -10.93
N LEU A 152 -10.62 -5.08 -9.75
CA LEU A 152 -11.21 -4.33 -8.63
C LEU A 152 -11.46 -2.86 -9.00
N THR A 153 -10.49 -2.21 -9.64
CA THR A 153 -10.60 -0.81 -10.06
C THR A 153 -11.65 -0.59 -11.14
N ASN A 154 -11.74 -1.52 -12.11
CA ASN A 154 -12.80 -1.51 -13.12
C ASN A 154 -14.19 -1.72 -12.52
N GLU A 155 -14.31 -2.63 -11.54
CA GLU A 155 -15.55 -2.86 -10.78
C GLU A 155 -15.99 -1.58 -10.07
N ALA A 156 -15.10 -0.97 -9.28
CA ALA A 156 -15.40 0.25 -8.53
C ALA A 156 -15.75 1.44 -9.46
N ALA A 157 -15.03 1.60 -10.58
CA ALA A 157 -15.32 2.65 -11.56
C ALA A 157 -16.72 2.46 -12.18
N ARG A 158 -17.08 1.22 -12.55
CA ARG A 158 -18.41 0.90 -13.08
C ARG A 158 -19.51 1.19 -12.06
N GLU A 159 -19.32 0.79 -10.80
CA GLU A 159 -20.27 1.09 -9.73
C GLU A 159 -20.47 2.60 -9.56
N ARG A 160 -19.38 3.39 -9.52
CA ARG A 160 -19.47 4.86 -9.44
C ARG A 160 -20.18 5.48 -10.63
N HIS A 161 -19.97 4.96 -11.83
CA HIS A 161 -20.61 5.48 -13.04
C HIS A 161 -22.14 5.32 -13.00
N THR A 162 -22.62 4.18 -12.52
CA THR A 162 -24.06 3.86 -12.44
C THR A 162 -24.81 4.54 -11.29
N LYS A 163 -24.09 5.22 -10.38
CA LYS A 163 -24.68 5.84 -9.20
C LYS A 163 -25.49 7.10 -9.52
N PRO A 164 -26.55 7.40 -8.74
CA PRO A 164 -27.29 8.64 -8.87
C PRO A 164 -26.40 9.85 -8.53
N TRP A 165 -26.83 11.05 -8.96
CA TRP A 165 -26.10 12.30 -8.75
C TRP A 165 -25.68 12.51 -7.29
N LEU A 166 -26.57 12.22 -6.34
CA LEU A 166 -26.30 12.39 -4.91
C LEU A 166 -25.14 11.51 -4.42
N ASP A 167 -25.08 10.27 -4.87
CA ASP A 167 -24.00 9.36 -4.47
C ASP A 167 -22.68 9.73 -5.15
N LYS A 168 -22.72 10.28 -6.37
CA LYS A 168 -21.55 10.84 -7.06
C LYS A 168 -21.02 12.07 -6.32
N LEU A 169 -21.92 12.94 -5.84
CA LEU A 169 -21.58 14.06 -4.96
C LEU A 169 -20.92 13.55 -3.67
N CYS A 170 -21.52 12.56 -2.99
CA CYS A 170 -20.97 12.00 -1.75
C CYS A 170 -19.63 11.27 -1.97
N TYR A 171 -19.35 10.74 -3.15
CA TYR A 171 -18.01 10.22 -3.48
C TYR A 171 -16.97 11.33 -3.54
N GLN A 172 -17.25 12.40 -4.29
CA GLN A 172 -16.31 13.49 -4.54
C GLN A 172 -16.15 14.42 -3.34
N PHE A 173 -17.27 14.74 -2.68
CA PHE A 173 -17.37 15.62 -1.52
C PHE A 173 -18.09 14.90 -0.38
N PRO A 174 -17.43 13.89 0.24
CA PRO A 174 -18.04 13.11 1.31
C PRO A 174 -18.44 14.02 2.49
N PRO A 175 -19.69 13.93 2.98
CA PRO A 175 -20.16 14.77 4.07
C PRO A 175 -19.41 14.42 5.35
N ARG A 176 -18.99 15.46 6.09
CA ARG A 176 -18.29 15.29 7.38
C ARG A 176 -19.32 15.16 8.49
N ILE A 177 -19.53 13.93 8.95
CA ILE A 177 -20.55 13.63 9.95
C ILE A 177 -19.87 13.38 11.29
N CYS A 178 -20.32 14.12 12.31
CA CYS A 178 -19.91 13.90 13.67
C CYS A 178 -20.65 12.67 14.22
N PRO A 179 -19.94 11.67 14.80
CA PRO A 179 -20.62 10.57 15.45
C PRO A 179 -21.46 11.09 16.63
N PRO A 180 -22.56 10.41 16.99
CA PRO A 180 -23.45 10.83 18.08
C PRO A 180 -22.71 11.01 19.41
N SER A 181 -21.65 10.23 19.65
CA SER A 181 -20.81 10.28 20.85
C SER A 181 -20.00 11.57 21.02
N LEU A 182 -19.69 12.27 19.92
CA LEU A 182 -18.90 13.51 19.90
C LEU A 182 -19.76 14.74 19.54
N SER A 183 -21.03 14.53 19.21
CA SER A 183 -21.95 15.61 18.89
C SER A 183 -22.25 16.41 20.16
N ILE A 184 -22.19 17.74 20.08
CA ILE A 184 -22.55 18.61 21.21
C ILE A 184 -23.96 18.22 21.68
N THR A 185 -24.09 17.88 22.95
CA THR A 185 -25.36 17.44 23.53
C THR A 185 -26.30 18.64 23.72
N ARG A 186 -27.62 18.38 23.78
CA ARG A 186 -28.64 19.39 24.12
C ARG A 186 -28.36 20.09 25.47
N GLU A 187 -27.56 19.46 26.34
CA GLU A 187 -27.27 19.93 27.70
C GLU A 187 -26.10 20.93 27.73
N GLU A 188 -25.06 20.72 26.94
CA GLU A 188 -23.90 21.62 26.79
C GLU A 188 -24.24 22.91 26.01
N THR A 189 -25.41 22.93 25.37
CA THR A 189 -25.92 24.03 24.53
C THR A 189 -26.92 24.93 25.23
N ASN A 190 -27.18 24.75 26.53
CA ASN A 190 -28.19 25.51 27.29
C ASN A 190 -27.98 27.05 27.34
N GLY A 191 -26.85 27.57 26.86
CA GLY A 191 -26.65 29.02 26.62
C GLY A 191 -26.72 29.46 25.14
N ARG A 192 -26.76 28.52 24.19
CA ARG A 192 -26.49 28.71 22.75
C ARG A 192 -27.68 28.35 21.85
N LEU A 193 -28.49 27.38 22.26
CA LEU A 193 -29.76 27.05 21.63
C LEU A 193 -30.89 27.78 22.37
N ARG A 194 -31.61 28.67 21.69
CA ARG A 194 -32.84 29.24 22.25
C ARG A 194 -33.99 28.28 21.89
N GLU A 195 -34.60 27.65 22.90
CA GLU A 195 -35.74 26.74 22.71
C GLU A 195 -35.45 25.58 21.73
N GLY A 196 -34.21 25.08 21.69
CA GLY A 196 -33.82 24.00 20.77
C GLY A 196 -33.63 24.45 19.31
N GLN A 197 -33.46 25.75 19.07
CA GLN A 197 -33.19 26.32 17.76
C GLN A 197 -31.86 27.09 17.72
N PHE A 198 -31.24 27.11 16.53
CA PHE A 198 -30.08 27.94 16.21
C PHE A 198 -30.33 28.73 14.92
N MET A 199 -29.62 29.85 14.75
CA MET A 199 -29.73 30.66 13.54
C MET A 199 -28.77 30.16 12.47
N VAL A 200 -29.20 30.16 11.22
CA VAL A 200 -28.35 29.90 10.04
C VAL A 200 -28.49 31.06 9.06
N VAL A 201 -27.37 31.51 8.51
CA VAL A 201 -27.34 32.51 7.44
C VAL A 201 -27.26 31.79 6.09
N ILE A 202 -28.19 32.11 5.19
CA ILE A 202 -28.29 31.54 3.86
C ILE A 202 -27.97 32.62 2.83
N LYS A 203 -27.05 32.31 1.93
CA LYS A 203 -26.72 33.11 0.75
C LYS A 203 -27.15 32.37 -0.51
N PHE A 204 -27.34 33.08 -1.61
CA PHE A 204 -27.60 32.50 -2.93
C PHE A 204 -26.41 32.73 -3.85
N GLU A 205 -26.16 31.80 -4.77
CA GLU A 205 -25.03 31.85 -5.70
C GLU A 205 -25.01 33.12 -6.57
N THR A 206 -26.18 33.58 -7.03
CA THR A 206 -26.32 34.69 -7.98
C THR A 206 -26.92 35.96 -7.40
N ALA A 207 -27.33 35.95 -6.13
CA ALA A 207 -28.00 37.08 -5.50
C ALA A 207 -27.26 37.55 -4.24
N GLU A 208 -27.09 38.87 -4.10
CA GLU A 208 -26.52 39.48 -2.88
C GLU A 208 -27.43 39.34 -1.65
N ASN A 209 -28.66 38.87 -1.84
CA ASN A 209 -29.62 38.69 -0.76
C ASN A 209 -29.17 37.59 0.20
N THR A 210 -29.19 37.90 1.50
CA THR A 210 -28.91 36.94 2.57
C THR A 210 -30.12 36.80 3.47
N PHE A 211 -30.48 35.57 3.82
CA PHE A 211 -31.55 35.30 4.78
C PHE A 211 -31.00 34.68 6.04
N THR A 212 -31.37 35.21 7.20
CA THR A 212 -31.18 34.51 8.47
C THR A 212 -32.46 33.74 8.80
N LEU A 213 -32.33 32.45 9.10
CA LEU A 213 -33.43 31.53 9.43
C LEU A 213 -33.18 30.88 10.79
N PRO A 214 -34.18 30.82 11.69
CA PRO A 214 -34.12 29.94 12.84
C PRO A 214 -34.37 28.50 12.37
N VAL A 215 -33.56 27.57 12.87
CA VAL A 215 -33.54 26.16 12.46
C VAL A 215 -33.59 25.29 13.72
N SER A 216 -34.42 24.24 13.70
CA SER A 216 -34.49 23.28 14.80
C SER A 216 -33.29 22.34 14.80
N THR A 217 -32.91 21.82 15.97
CA THR A 217 -31.86 20.79 16.08
C THR A 217 -32.11 19.53 15.25
N GLU A 218 -33.38 19.24 14.93
CA GLU A 218 -33.79 18.05 14.17
C GLU A 218 -33.93 18.33 12.66
N THR A 219 -33.82 19.59 12.23
CA THR A 219 -34.04 19.97 10.83
C THR A 219 -32.99 19.33 9.92
N THR A 220 -33.43 18.70 8.83
CA THR A 220 -32.55 18.11 7.80
C THR A 220 -32.18 19.13 6.72
N PRO A 221 -31.12 18.89 5.92
CA PRO A 221 -30.80 19.72 4.74
C PRO A 221 -31.99 19.95 3.80
N THR A 222 -32.77 18.90 3.51
CA THR A 222 -33.95 18.96 2.63
C THR A 222 -35.04 19.86 3.21
N GLU A 223 -35.27 19.79 4.52
CA GLU A 223 -36.23 20.66 5.20
C GLU A 223 -35.80 22.12 5.21
N LEU A 224 -34.51 22.38 5.46
CA LEU A 224 -33.95 23.73 5.40
C LEU A 224 -34.06 24.32 3.99
N LEU A 225 -33.79 23.54 2.93
CA LEU A 225 -34.01 23.98 1.55
C LEU A 225 -35.47 24.38 1.31
N ARG A 226 -36.43 23.61 1.81
CA ARG A 226 -37.87 23.97 1.71
C ARG A 226 -38.18 25.30 2.39
N MET A 227 -37.61 25.54 3.58
CA MET A 227 -37.76 26.81 4.31
C MET A 227 -37.15 27.98 3.53
N ILE A 228 -35.98 27.78 2.92
CA ILE A 228 -35.28 28.77 2.10
C ILE A 228 -36.11 29.14 0.88
N LEU A 229 -36.59 28.15 0.12
CA LEU A 229 -37.39 28.38 -1.09
C LEU A 229 -38.71 29.07 -0.78
N ASN A 230 -39.39 28.70 0.31
CA ASN A 230 -40.60 29.39 0.76
C ASN A 230 -40.33 30.87 1.09
N LYS A 231 -39.24 31.15 1.82
CA LYS A 231 -38.85 32.54 2.15
C LYS A 231 -38.45 33.33 0.91
N LYS A 232 -37.74 32.69 -0.03
CA LYS A 232 -37.36 33.27 -1.32
C LYS A 232 -38.58 33.62 -2.16
N ALA A 233 -39.55 32.71 -2.28
CA ALA A 233 -40.79 32.93 -3.03
C ALA A 233 -41.60 34.12 -2.48
N ILE A 234 -41.69 34.24 -1.15
CA ILE A 234 -42.40 35.34 -0.49
C ILE A 234 -41.67 36.67 -0.70
N THR A 235 -40.33 36.68 -0.57
CA THR A 235 -39.53 37.92 -0.54
C THR A 235 -39.16 38.42 -1.94
N LEU A 236 -38.93 37.51 -2.89
CA LEU A 236 -38.44 37.81 -4.24
C LEU A 236 -39.47 37.53 -5.34
N HIS A 237 -40.70 37.13 -4.98
CA HIS A 237 -41.80 36.83 -5.90
C HIS A 237 -41.45 35.78 -6.98
N THR A 238 -40.56 34.84 -6.67
CA THR A 238 -40.19 33.71 -7.53
C THR A 238 -41.13 32.52 -7.30
N SER A 239 -41.51 31.81 -8.37
CA SER A 239 -42.43 30.66 -8.31
C SER A 239 -41.90 29.49 -9.14
N GLY A 240 -42.17 28.24 -8.70
CA GLY A 240 -41.89 27.03 -9.50
C GLY A 240 -40.54 26.34 -9.25
N GLU A 241 -39.76 26.77 -8.26
CA GLU A 241 -38.49 26.14 -7.89
C GLU A 241 -38.69 24.91 -6.99
N GLN A 242 -38.00 23.81 -7.26
CA GLN A 242 -38.06 22.60 -6.44
C GLN A 242 -36.82 22.42 -5.57
N THR A 243 -36.98 21.71 -4.44
CA THR A 243 -35.84 21.39 -3.56
C THR A 243 -34.82 20.47 -4.23
N SER A 244 -35.23 19.69 -5.24
CA SER A 244 -34.35 18.82 -6.04
C SER A 244 -33.33 19.57 -6.89
N ASP A 245 -33.59 20.84 -7.17
CA ASP A 245 -32.78 21.64 -8.10
C ASP A 245 -31.59 22.30 -7.38
N TYR A 246 -31.54 22.19 -6.04
CA TYR A 246 -30.60 22.88 -5.19
C TYR A 246 -29.94 21.97 -4.15
N VAL A 247 -28.73 22.35 -3.77
CA VAL A 247 -27.97 21.74 -2.68
C VAL A 247 -27.44 22.82 -1.73
N LEU A 248 -27.24 22.46 -0.46
CA LEU A 248 -26.62 23.33 0.52
C LEU A 248 -25.10 23.13 0.52
N LYS A 249 -24.36 24.23 0.36
CA LYS A 249 -22.89 24.26 0.39
C LYS A 249 -22.41 25.15 1.53
N VAL A 250 -21.31 24.77 2.17
CA VAL A 250 -20.64 25.62 3.16
C VAL A 250 -20.04 26.85 2.47
N CYS A 251 -20.26 28.04 3.06
CA CYS A 251 -19.72 29.27 2.52
C CYS A 251 -18.18 29.26 2.57
N GLY A 252 -17.53 29.35 1.41
CA GLY A 252 -16.07 29.38 1.29
C GLY A 252 -15.37 28.02 1.24
N GLN A 253 -16.11 26.90 1.28
CA GLN A 253 -15.54 25.55 1.23
C GLN A 253 -16.28 24.68 0.21
N GLU A 254 -15.61 23.71 -0.40
CA GLU A 254 -16.24 22.66 -1.24
C GLU A 254 -16.79 21.53 -0.36
N GLU A 255 -17.61 21.91 0.63
CA GLU A 255 -18.30 21.00 1.55
C GLU A 255 -19.81 21.16 1.35
N TYR A 256 -20.51 20.05 1.20
CA TYR A 256 -21.94 20.01 0.90
C TYR A 256 -22.71 19.30 2.01
N LEU A 257 -23.85 19.86 2.39
CA LEU A 257 -24.72 19.32 3.44
C LEU A 257 -25.88 18.60 2.75
N VAL A 258 -25.84 17.27 2.79
CA VAL A 258 -26.75 16.40 2.04
C VAL A 258 -27.19 15.18 2.83
N GLY A 259 -28.28 14.56 2.39
CA GLY A 259 -28.90 13.42 3.06
C GLY A 259 -29.96 13.83 4.08
N GLU A 260 -30.44 12.85 4.83
CA GLU A 260 -31.57 12.99 5.77
C GLU A 260 -31.11 13.06 7.23
N LEU A 261 -29.82 13.33 7.46
CA LEU A 261 -29.29 13.53 8.82
C LEU A 261 -29.63 14.94 9.32
N PRO A 262 -29.88 15.11 10.63
CA PRO A 262 -30.07 16.44 11.22
C PRO A 262 -28.85 17.33 10.98
N LEU A 263 -29.09 18.62 10.71
CA LEU A 263 -28.03 19.60 10.47
C LEU A 263 -27.02 19.66 11.63
N LEU A 264 -27.47 19.38 12.86
CA LEU A 264 -26.61 19.34 14.03
C LEU A 264 -25.53 18.24 13.93
N GLN A 265 -25.69 17.19 13.13
CA GLN A 265 -24.67 16.14 12.99
C GLN A 265 -23.51 16.52 12.06
N PHE A 266 -23.64 17.57 11.26
CA PHE A 266 -22.56 17.98 10.35
C PHE A 266 -21.44 18.69 11.13
N CYS A 267 -20.20 18.26 10.94
CA CYS A 267 -19.04 18.79 11.66
C CYS A 267 -18.93 20.32 11.53
N TYR A 268 -19.19 20.89 10.34
CA TYR A 268 -19.17 22.34 10.14
C TYR A 268 -20.17 23.09 11.05
N ILE A 269 -21.38 22.54 11.24
CA ILE A 269 -22.40 23.14 12.10
C ILE A 269 -21.95 23.07 13.57
N GLN A 270 -21.45 21.92 14.01
CA GLN A 270 -20.89 21.72 15.35
C GLN A 270 -19.70 22.66 15.64
N GLU A 271 -18.78 22.83 14.68
CA GLU A 271 -17.64 23.74 14.78
C GLU A 271 -18.07 25.21 14.87
N CYS A 272 -19.09 25.62 14.11
CA CYS A 272 -19.64 26.97 14.20
C CYS A 272 -20.27 27.23 15.57
N LEU A 273 -21.12 26.32 16.03
CA LEU A 273 -21.84 26.46 17.30
C LEU A 273 -20.90 26.40 18.51
N SER A 274 -19.88 25.53 18.49
CA SER A 274 -18.87 25.46 19.56
C SER A 274 -18.02 26.73 19.66
N ARG A 275 -17.80 27.44 18.54
CA ARG A 275 -17.03 28.69 18.45
C ARG A 275 -17.89 29.95 18.50
N GLU A 276 -19.17 29.83 18.84
CA GLU A 276 -20.12 30.95 18.94
C GLU A 276 -20.26 31.75 17.63
N ARG A 277 -20.17 31.05 16.49
CA ARG A 277 -20.39 31.60 15.15
C ARG A 277 -21.70 31.10 14.58
N THR A 278 -22.39 31.98 13.85
CA THR A 278 -23.58 31.58 13.09
C THR A 278 -23.14 30.84 11.82
N PRO A 279 -23.60 29.59 11.59
CA PRO A 279 -23.30 28.87 10.37
C PRO A 279 -23.77 29.66 9.14
N VAL A 280 -22.91 29.73 8.12
CA VAL A 280 -23.20 30.37 6.84
C VAL A 280 -23.20 29.32 5.74
N LEU A 281 -24.35 29.16 5.08
CA LEU A 281 -24.54 28.23 3.96
C LEU A 281 -24.90 29.00 2.69
N VAL A 282 -24.65 28.37 1.55
CA VAL A 282 -24.97 28.87 0.21
C VAL A 282 -25.88 27.87 -0.46
N THR A 283 -27.01 28.34 -1.01
CA THR A 283 -27.87 27.55 -1.87
C THR A 283 -27.30 27.59 -3.29
N VAL A 284 -26.91 26.42 -3.80
CA VAL A 284 -26.22 26.24 -5.08
C VAL A 284 -27.09 25.36 -5.97
N SER A 285 -27.13 25.63 -7.28
CA SER A 285 -27.84 24.75 -8.21
C SER A 285 -27.14 23.40 -8.34
N VAL A 286 -27.91 22.32 -8.43
CA VAL A 286 -27.38 20.97 -8.69
C VAL A 286 -26.53 20.92 -9.97
N GLU A 287 -26.90 21.70 -10.99
CA GLU A 287 -26.20 21.77 -12.28
C GLU A 287 -24.87 22.55 -12.21
N SER A 288 -24.72 23.47 -11.26
CA SER A 288 -23.49 24.27 -11.11
C SER A 288 -22.43 23.58 -10.25
N VAL A 289 -22.75 22.45 -9.61
CA VAL A 289 -21.79 21.69 -8.81
C VAL A 289 -20.72 21.06 -9.72
N PRO A 290 -19.42 21.29 -9.46
CA PRO A 290 -18.33 20.82 -10.31
C PRO A 290 -18.05 19.33 -10.09
N LEU A 291 -18.98 18.47 -10.50
CA LEU A 291 -18.76 17.02 -10.51
C LEU A 291 -17.82 16.62 -11.65
N HIS A 292 -17.10 15.51 -11.45
CA HIS A 292 -16.23 14.94 -12.48
C HIS A 292 -17.02 14.53 -13.75
N ASP A 293 -16.44 14.79 -14.92
CA ASP A 293 -17.04 14.56 -16.24
C ASP A 293 -17.18 13.05 -16.55
N GLU A 294 -18.37 12.61 -16.98
CA GLU A 294 -18.75 11.19 -17.10
C GLU A 294 -18.08 10.47 -18.28
N LYS A 295 -17.57 11.24 -19.26
CA LYS A 295 -17.06 10.75 -20.54
C LYS A 295 -15.79 9.90 -20.48
N ILE A 296 -15.16 9.79 -19.31
CA ILE A 296 -13.93 9.01 -19.13
C ILE A 296 -14.18 7.50 -19.31
N TYR A 297 -15.42 7.05 -19.08
CA TYR A 297 -15.81 5.63 -19.11
C TYR A 297 -16.88 5.30 -20.18
N ASP A 298 -17.28 6.27 -21.00
CA ASP A 298 -18.42 6.21 -21.92
C ASP A 298 -18.28 5.22 -23.10
N ASN A 299 -17.11 4.60 -23.27
CA ASN A 299 -16.90 3.59 -24.29
C ASN A 299 -16.90 2.19 -23.63
N PRO A 300 -18.05 1.50 -23.56
CA PRO A 300 -18.13 0.16 -22.98
C PRO A 300 -17.24 -0.86 -23.71
N ASP A 301 -16.99 -0.63 -25.01
CA ASP A 301 -15.99 -1.39 -25.76
C ASP A 301 -14.55 -1.10 -25.32
N ASP A 302 -14.22 0.05 -24.72
CA ASP A 302 -12.88 0.31 -24.16
C ASP A 302 -12.66 -0.40 -22.82
N LEU A 303 -13.71 -0.64 -22.03
CA LEU A 303 -13.62 -1.46 -20.82
C LEU A 303 -13.45 -2.95 -21.15
N GLU A 304 -14.10 -3.43 -22.23
CA GLU A 304 -13.92 -4.80 -22.74
C GLU A 304 -12.64 -4.98 -23.55
N THR A 305 -12.17 -3.99 -24.33
CA THR A 305 -10.93 -4.06 -25.12
C THR A 305 -9.67 -3.69 -24.33
N ARG A 306 -9.79 -2.94 -23.24
CA ARG A 306 -8.76 -2.89 -22.17
C ARG A 306 -8.63 -4.20 -21.42
N SER A 307 -9.50 -5.17 -21.64
CA SER A 307 -9.07 -6.56 -21.61
C SER A 307 -8.15 -6.78 -22.82
N THR A 308 -6.95 -6.15 -22.79
CA THR A 308 -5.80 -6.78 -23.38
C THR A 308 -5.81 -8.15 -22.76
N ARG A 309 -6.24 -9.14 -23.54
CA ARG A 309 -5.99 -10.54 -23.28
C ARG A 309 -4.55 -10.55 -22.81
N SER A 310 -4.36 -10.75 -21.51
CA SER A 310 -3.10 -11.23 -21.01
C SER A 310 -2.90 -12.49 -21.84
N SER A 311 -2.07 -12.40 -22.87
CA SER A 311 -1.62 -13.55 -23.65
C SER A 311 -0.83 -14.52 -22.76
N PHE A 312 -0.69 -14.24 -21.47
CA PHE A 312 -0.54 -15.25 -20.45
C PHE A 312 -1.92 -15.76 -20.07
N SER A 313 -2.37 -16.69 -20.90
CA SER A 313 -3.06 -17.88 -20.43
C SER A 313 -2.62 -18.20 -18.99
N THR A 314 -3.53 -18.06 -18.03
CA THR A 314 -3.42 -18.73 -16.71
C THR A 314 -3.50 -20.26 -16.85
N LEU A 315 -3.59 -20.76 -18.09
CA LEU A 315 -3.19 -22.08 -18.51
C LEU A 315 -1.74 -22.05 -19.03
N THR A 316 -0.77 -21.52 -18.28
CA THR A 316 0.47 -22.28 -18.22
C THR A 316 0.02 -23.64 -17.76
N LEU A 317 0.00 -24.61 -18.67
CA LEU A 317 -0.22 -26.03 -18.42
C LEU A 317 0.06 -26.25 -16.94
N ARG A 318 -0.97 -26.41 -16.11
CA ARG A 318 -0.75 -26.97 -14.78
C ARG A 318 -0.04 -28.25 -15.14
N LYS A 319 1.28 -28.30 -14.99
CA LYS A 319 1.96 -29.58 -14.89
C LYS A 319 1.07 -30.28 -13.88
N LYS A 320 0.52 -31.44 -14.25
CA LYS A 320 0.01 -32.40 -13.27
C LYS A 320 1.23 -32.82 -12.45
N GLY A 321 1.80 -31.86 -11.73
CA GLY A 321 2.79 -32.06 -10.71
C GLY A 321 2.06 -32.74 -9.59
N ARG A 322 2.68 -33.78 -9.06
CA ARG A 322 2.23 -34.34 -7.80
C ARG A 322 2.44 -33.25 -6.76
N TYR A 323 1.38 -32.86 -6.06
CA TYR A 323 1.45 -31.93 -4.95
C TYR A 323 1.48 -32.72 -3.66
N THR A 324 2.33 -32.32 -2.73
CA THR A 324 2.39 -32.90 -1.38
C THR A 324 2.09 -31.81 -0.37
N SER A 325 1.19 -32.07 0.58
CA SER A 325 0.94 -31.14 1.68
C SER A 325 2.16 -31.06 2.59
N SER A 326 2.53 -29.85 3.04
CA SER A 326 3.60 -29.68 4.04
C SER A 326 3.32 -30.44 5.33
N TRP A 327 2.05 -30.61 5.71
CA TRP A 327 1.65 -31.37 6.91
C TRP A 327 1.94 -32.87 6.86
N ASN A 328 2.22 -33.41 5.68
CA ASN A 328 2.57 -34.83 5.52
C ASN A 328 4.08 -35.09 5.69
N ILE A 329 4.88 -34.03 5.86
CA ILE A 329 6.35 -34.09 5.88
C ILE A 329 6.82 -33.88 7.31
N ARG A 330 7.31 -34.95 7.94
CA ARG A 330 7.79 -34.95 9.34
C ARG A 330 9.30 -34.76 9.43
N GLU A 331 9.98 -34.63 8.30
CA GLU A 331 11.38 -34.30 8.23
C GLU A 331 11.63 -32.89 8.81
N ARG A 332 12.78 -32.73 9.46
CA ARG A 332 13.22 -31.44 9.99
C ARG A 332 13.44 -30.45 8.86
N PHE A 333 13.12 -29.18 9.09
CA PHE A 333 13.37 -28.11 8.14
C PHE A 333 14.87 -27.97 7.87
N GLN A 334 15.26 -28.11 6.60
CA GLN A 334 16.64 -28.01 6.16
C GLN A 334 16.79 -26.81 5.21
N PHE A 335 17.82 -26.01 5.47
CA PHE A 335 18.10 -24.78 4.74
C PHE A 335 19.55 -24.77 4.30
N HIS A 336 19.77 -24.73 3.00
CA HIS A 336 21.10 -24.71 2.39
C HIS A 336 21.57 -23.27 2.16
N VAL A 337 22.76 -22.94 2.65
CA VAL A 337 23.46 -21.68 2.35
C VAL A 337 24.55 -21.99 1.32
N GLY A 338 24.36 -21.51 0.10
CA GLY A 338 25.30 -21.70 -1.00
C GLY A 338 26.37 -20.59 -1.03
N LYS A 339 26.38 -19.84 -2.12
CA LYS A 339 27.34 -18.75 -2.36
C LYS A 339 26.84 -17.40 -1.86
N VAL A 340 27.73 -16.65 -1.19
CA VAL A 340 27.58 -15.23 -0.90
C VAL A 340 28.54 -14.44 -1.79
N SER A 341 28.04 -13.38 -2.43
CA SER A 341 28.80 -12.54 -3.37
C SER A 341 28.69 -11.06 -3.01
N ARG A 342 29.70 -10.27 -3.44
CA ARG A 342 29.78 -8.81 -3.27
C ARG A 342 29.72 -8.37 -1.81
N ILE A 343 30.47 -9.04 -0.95
CA ILE A 343 30.64 -8.68 0.46
C ILE A 343 31.50 -7.41 0.55
N ASN A 344 30.93 -6.34 1.10
CA ASN A 344 31.66 -5.10 1.33
C ASN A 344 32.51 -5.22 2.60
N CYS A 345 33.79 -5.59 2.44
CA CYS A 345 34.74 -5.75 3.53
C CYS A 345 36.09 -5.12 3.20
N ASP A 346 36.87 -4.83 4.26
CA ASP A 346 38.19 -4.22 4.12
C ASP A 346 39.20 -5.22 3.56
N THR A 347 39.54 -5.07 2.28
CA THR A 347 40.50 -5.92 1.55
C THR A 347 41.93 -5.85 2.09
N THR A 348 42.25 -4.89 2.98
CA THR A 348 43.60 -4.74 3.55
C THR A 348 43.86 -5.70 4.72
N ARG A 349 42.83 -6.35 5.26
CA ARG A 349 42.94 -7.34 6.35
C ARG A 349 42.27 -8.66 5.96
N PRO A 350 42.75 -9.80 6.48
CA PRO A 350 42.01 -11.05 6.35
C PRO A 350 40.70 -10.92 7.14
N VAL A 351 39.58 -11.01 6.43
CA VAL A 351 38.23 -10.97 6.99
C VAL A 351 37.63 -12.36 6.90
N GLU A 352 37.15 -12.87 8.03
CA GLU A 352 36.35 -14.09 8.10
C GLU A 352 34.89 -13.71 8.35
N VAL A 353 34.00 -14.34 7.60
CA VAL A 353 32.56 -14.12 7.67
C VAL A 353 31.82 -15.42 7.90
N GLY A 354 30.70 -15.33 8.60
CA GLY A 354 29.72 -16.40 8.72
C GLY A 354 28.32 -15.88 8.40
N VAL A 355 27.39 -16.81 8.21
CA VAL A 355 25.96 -16.50 8.04
C VAL A 355 25.22 -17.05 9.25
N GLN A 356 24.41 -16.20 9.89
CA GLN A 356 23.47 -16.62 10.93
C GLN A 356 22.07 -16.62 10.33
N VAL A 357 21.33 -17.70 10.60
CA VAL A 357 20.00 -17.96 10.03
C VAL A 357 19.04 -18.32 11.16
N GLY A 358 17.87 -17.69 11.19
CA GLY A 358 16.79 -18.02 12.12
C GLY A 358 15.44 -18.12 11.43
N ILE A 359 14.53 -18.90 12.02
CA ILE A 359 13.15 -19.04 11.55
C ILE A 359 12.24 -18.32 12.52
N PHE A 360 11.44 -17.38 12.02
CA PHE A 360 10.58 -16.52 12.83
C PHE A 360 9.13 -16.54 12.36
N HIS A 361 8.21 -16.33 13.28
CA HIS A 361 6.82 -15.98 13.01
C HIS A 361 6.52 -14.64 13.67
N GLY A 362 6.32 -13.59 12.90
CA GLY A 362 6.36 -12.23 13.46
C GLY A 362 7.72 -11.98 14.14
N GLY A 363 7.73 -11.42 15.34
CA GLY A 363 8.97 -11.17 16.09
C GLY A 363 9.55 -12.40 16.80
N THR A 364 8.80 -13.50 16.93
CA THR A 364 9.19 -14.64 17.78
C THR A 364 9.95 -15.71 17.01
N PRO A 365 11.10 -16.20 17.52
CA PRO A 365 11.81 -17.31 16.92
C PRO A 365 11.06 -18.63 17.14
N LEU A 366 10.94 -19.46 16.12
CA LEU A 366 10.28 -20.77 16.21
C LEU A 366 11.21 -21.87 16.75
N CYS A 367 12.52 -21.67 16.65
CA CYS A 367 13.55 -22.57 17.16
C CYS A 367 14.89 -21.82 17.28
N GLU A 368 15.93 -22.49 17.81
CA GLU A 368 17.28 -21.91 17.95
C GLU A 368 17.85 -21.48 16.60
N CYS A 369 18.45 -20.28 16.55
CA CYS A 369 19.13 -19.78 15.36
C CYS A 369 20.44 -20.54 15.11
N LEU A 370 20.71 -20.86 13.86
CA LEU A 370 21.90 -21.62 13.46
C LEU A 370 22.92 -20.71 12.77
N LYS A 371 24.20 -21.09 12.82
CA LYS A 371 25.31 -20.40 12.18
C LYS A 371 26.06 -21.36 11.26
N THR A 372 26.50 -20.87 10.11
CA THR A 372 27.45 -21.58 9.26
C THR A 372 28.84 -21.60 9.89
N SER A 373 29.75 -22.39 9.33
CA SER A 373 31.17 -22.23 9.58
C SER A 373 31.66 -20.86 9.11
N GLU A 374 32.67 -20.33 9.80
CA GLU A 374 33.29 -19.05 9.46
C GLU A 374 34.35 -19.30 8.38
N LYS A 375 34.28 -18.55 7.28
CA LYS A 375 35.16 -18.73 6.12
C LYS A 375 35.83 -17.40 5.70
N PRO A 376 37.07 -17.43 5.20
CA PRO A 376 37.75 -16.24 4.73
C PRO A 376 37.12 -15.72 3.44
N VAL A 377 37.02 -14.38 3.32
CA VAL A 377 36.50 -13.73 2.12
C VAL A 377 37.58 -13.68 1.03
N LEU A 378 37.28 -14.18 -0.16
CA LEU A 378 38.17 -14.14 -1.33
C LEU A 378 37.51 -13.31 -2.44
N ASN A 379 38.13 -12.19 -2.83
CA ASN A 379 37.60 -11.27 -3.86
C ASN A 379 36.16 -10.80 -3.60
N GLY A 380 35.75 -10.68 -2.33
CA GLY A 380 34.38 -10.29 -1.96
C GLY A 380 33.35 -11.41 -2.10
N GLU A 381 33.77 -12.66 -2.25
CA GLU A 381 32.90 -13.84 -2.36
C GLU A 381 33.29 -14.92 -1.34
N VAL A 382 32.31 -15.73 -0.95
CA VAL A 382 32.47 -16.91 -0.08
C VAL A 382 31.49 -18.00 -0.52
N GLU A 383 31.97 -19.23 -0.66
CA GLU A 383 31.16 -20.42 -0.91
C GLU A 383 31.02 -21.22 0.39
N PHE A 384 29.82 -21.22 0.98
CA PHE A 384 29.53 -21.97 2.19
C PHE A 384 29.22 -23.42 1.83
N GLU A 385 28.23 -23.65 0.97
CA GLU A 385 27.73 -24.98 0.59
C GLU A 385 27.38 -25.83 1.84
N GLU A 386 26.67 -25.22 2.79
CA GLU A 386 26.37 -25.79 4.10
C GLU A 386 24.86 -25.97 4.32
N ASP A 387 24.47 -27.16 4.79
CA ASP A 387 23.09 -27.47 5.17
C ASP A 387 22.86 -27.24 6.66
N LEU A 388 21.94 -26.33 6.98
CA LEU A 388 21.49 -26.05 8.34
C LEU A 388 20.20 -26.82 8.63
N VAL A 389 20.22 -27.70 9.63
CA VAL A 389 19.08 -28.53 10.04
C VAL A 389 18.44 -27.96 11.30
N PHE A 390 17.29 -27.32 11.16
CA PHE A 390 16.60 -26.68 12.28
C PHE A 390 15.83 -27.70 13.13
N ASN A 391 15.70 -27.41 14.43
CA ASN A 391 14.93 -28.25 15.36
C ASN A 391 13.42 -27.96 15.28
N ILE A 392 12.86 -28.02 14.07
CA ILE A 392 11.43 -27.91 13.78
C ILE A 392 11.11 -28.80 12.57
N GLU A 393 10.01 -29.55 12.64
CA GLU A 393 9.54 -30.36 11.52
C GLU A 393 8.83 -29.48 10.49
N LEU A 394 8.96 -29.80 9.18
CA LEU A 394 8.34 -28.98 8.13
C LEU A 394 6.82 -28.87 8.28
N CYS A 395 6.15 -29.92 8.78
CA CYS A 395 4.71 -29.90 9.03
C CYS A 395 4.27 -28.89 10.10
N ASN A 396 5.19 -28.45 10.95
CA ASN A 396 4.96 -27.52 12.04
C ASN A 396 5.34 -26.08 11.70
N VAL A 397 5.96 -25.85 10.53
CA VAL A 397 6.30 -24.50 10.08
C VAL A 397 5.01 -23.77 9.68
N PRO A 398 4.64 -22.66 10.34
CA PRO A 398 3.42 -21.94 10.06
C PRO A 398 3.49 -21.21 8.71
N ARG A 399 2.31 -20.86 8.18
CA ARG A 399 2.18 -20.29 6.84
C ARG A 399 2.98 -19.01 6.65
N MET A 400 3.01 -18.15 7.65
CA MET A 400 3.70 -16.84 7.63
C MET A 400 5.09 -16.87 8.26
N ALA A 401 5.67 -18.07 8.41
CA ALA A 401 7.05 -18.20 8.81
C ALA A 401 8.00 -17.58 7.78
N ARG A 402 9.03 -16.90 8.29
CA ARG A 402 10.09 -16.28 7.52
C ARG A 402 11.45 -16.80 7.98
N VAL A 403 12.36 -16.91 7.03
CA VAL A 403 13.78 -17.10 7.30
C VAL A 403 14.43 -15.72 7.34
N CYS A 404 15.17 -15.46 8.40
CA CYS A 404 15.91 -14.22 8.61
C CYS A 404 17.41 -14.55 8.58
N LEU A 405 18.14 -13.88 7.69
CA LEU A 405 19.56 -14.12 7.46
C LEU A 405 20.36 -12.86 7.73
N VAL A 406 21.55 -13.04 8.31
CA VAL A 406 22.55 -11.99 8.48
C VAL A 406 23.94 -12.54 8.14
N ILE A 407 24.68 -11.80 7.32
CA ILE A 407 26.12 -12.00 7.18
C ILE A 407 26.80 -11.21 8.28
N TYR A 408 27.68 -11.84 9.04
CA TYR A 408 28.48 -11.19 10.07
C TYR A 408 29.97 -11.38 9.82
N GLU A 409 30.74 -10.36 10.19
CA GLU A 409 32.20 -10.41 10.26
C GLU A 409 32.65 -10.81 11.68
N VAL A 410 33.66 -11.67 11.77
CA VAL A 410 34.34 -12.03 13.01
C VAL A 410 35.46 -11.03 13.30
N LYS A 411 35.36 -10.25 14.38
CA LYS A 411 36.47 -9.38 14.85
C LYS A 411 37.29 -10.06 15.93
N ALA A 412 38.60 -10.14 15.71
CA ALA A 412 39.54 -10.53 16.77
C ALA A 412 39.55 -9.44 17.87
N SER A 413 39.18 -9.82 19.10
CA SER A 413 39.22 -8.95 20.28
C SER A 413 40.61 -8.33 20.45
N LYS A 414 40.74 -7.03 20.17
CA LYS A 414 41.85 -6.24 20.72
C LYS A 414 41.49 -5.90 22.17
N THR A 415 42.14 -6.59 23.09
CA THR A 415 42.06 -6.41 24.54
C THR A 415 41.92 -4.94 24.99
N VAL A 416 40.79 -4.60 25.62
CA VAL A 416 40.74 -3.59 26.68
C VAL A 416 40.38 -4.32 27.98
N ARG A 417 41.34 -4.38 28.91
CA ARG A 417 41.14 -4.93 30.25
C ARG A 417 40.20 -4.03 31.04
N THR A 418 38.95 -4.44 31.21
CA THR A 418 38.11 -4.05 32.34
C THR A 418 37.43 -5.29 32.94
N LYS A 419 37.30 -5.26 34.27
CA LYS A 419 37.22 -6.42 35.18
C LYS A 419 36.12 -7.43 34.85
N ARG A 420 36.48 -8.70 34.99
CA ARG A 420 35.63 -9.90 34.95
C ARG A 420 34.43 -9.80 35.91
N LEU A 421 33.26 -10.09 35.38
CA LEU A 421 32.25 -10.92 36.05
C LEU A 421 32.09 -12.19 35.19
N LYS A 422 32.09 -13.34 35.86
CA LYS A 422 31.92 -14.66 35.25
C LYS A 422 30.50 -14.75 34.70
N ASP A 423 30.36 -15.02 33.39
CA ASP A 423 29.56 -16.15 32.94
C ASP A 423 29.97 -16.62 31.54
N GLN A 424 29.65 -17.89 31.27
CA GLN A 424 30.15 -18.69 30.16
C GLN A 424 29.49 -18.34 28.81
N LYS A 425 30.24 -17.69 27.92
CA LYS A 425 30.38 -17.96 26.48
C LYS A 425 31.43 -16.96 25.97
N GLN A 426 32.37 -17.42 25.14
CA GLN A 426 33.32 -16.51 24.48
C GLN A 426 32.52 -15.62 23.54
N ASP A 427 32.24 -14.38 23.93
CA ASP A 427 31.63 -13.40 23.04
C ASP A 427 32.64 -13.02 21.96
N ILE A 428 32.61 -13.77 20.86
CA ILE A 428 33.12 -13.32 19.58
C ILE A 428 32.32 -12.06 19.24
N LEU A 429 33.00 -10.91 19.19
CA LEU A 429 32.41 -9.64 18.81
C LEU A 429 32.10 -9.71 17.31
N VAL A 430 30.90 -10.15 16.97
CA VAL A 430 30.42 -10.22 15.59
C VAL A 430 29.95 -8.84 15.14
N THR A 431 30.30 -8.44 13.93
CA THR A 431 29.79 -7.20 13.32
C THR A 431 28.87 -7.57 12.17
N PRO A 432 27.56 -7.26 12.26
CA PRO A 432 26.66 -7.52 11.15
C PRO A 432 27.03 -6.66 9.93
N LEU A 433 27.00 -7.25 8.74
CA LEU A 433 27.35 -6.59 7.48
C LEU A 433 26.12 -6.30 6.61
N ALA A 434 25.29 -7.33 6.41
CA ALA A 434 24.09 -7.24 5.59
C ALA A 434 23.06 -8.27 6.03
N TRP A 435 21.77 -7.96 5.85
CA TRP A 435 20.66 -8.82 6.24
C TRP A 435 19.65 -8.99 5.12
N VAL A 436 18.91 -10.11 5.15
CA VAL A 436 17.77 -10.32 4.26
C VAL A 436 16.79 -11.28 4.90
N ASN A 437 15.50 -11.02 4.68
CA ASN A 437 14.43 -11.92 5.11
C ASN A 437 13.69 -12.45 3.87
N CYS A 438 13.21 -13.68 3.93
CA CYS A 438 12.31 -14.23 2.92
C CYS A 438 11.24 -15.12 3.57
N THR A 439 10.06 -15.17 2.97
CA THR A 439 8.99 -16.08 3.40
C THR A 439 9.35 -17.52 3.05
N ILE A 440 9.02 -18.49 3.89
CA ILE A 440 9.26 -19.92 3.59
C ILE A 440 8.33 -20.41 2.46
N TYR A 441 7.09 -19.95 2.49
CA TYR A 441 6.10 -20.21 1.44
C TYR A 441 5.96 -18.99 0.51
N ASP A 442 5.69 -19.21 -0.77
CA ASP A 442 5.40 -18.15 -1.74
C ASP A 442 3.94 -17.68 -1.67
N TYR A 443 3.54 -16.72 -2.51
CA TYR A 443 2.17 -16.20 -2.58
C TYR A 443 1.14 -17.24 -3.04
N LYS A 444 1.58 -18.36 -3.64
CA LYS A 444 0.75 -19.48 -4.09
C LYS A 444 0.66 -20.60 -3.05
N ASN A 445 1.14 -20.36 -1.83
CA ASN A 445 1.22 -21.34 -0.74
C ASN A 445 2.22 -22.48 -1.03
N GLN A 446 3.16 -22.32 -1.95
CA GLN A 446 4.15 -23.34 -2.30
C GLN A 446 5.46 -23.08 -1.53
N LEU A 447 6.15 -24.15 -1.14
CA LEU A 447 7.48 -24.04 -0.53
C LEU A 447 8.45 -23.43 -1.56
N ARG A 448 9.14 -22.35 -1.18
CA ARG A 448 10.08 -21.67 -2.07
C ARG A 448 11.17 -22.62 -2.60
N ALA A 449 11.66 -22.31 -3.79
CA ALA A 449 12.76 -23.02 -4.42
C ALA A 449 14.08 -22.31 -4.14
N ASP A 450 15.15 -22.83 -4.74
CA ASP A 450 16.44 -22.18 -4.94
C ASP A 450 16.25 -20.73 -5.44
N GLU A 451 16.77 -19.77 -4.67
CA GLU A 451 16.62 -18.35 -4.94
C GLU A 451 17.91 -17.60 -4.57
N THR A 452 18.25 -16.58 -5.35
CA THR A 452 19.29 -15.61 -4.99
C THR A 452 18.61 -14.39 -4.38
N LEU A 453 18.92 -14.13 -3.11
CA LEU A 453 18.39 -13.00 -2.35
C LEU A 453 19.41 -11.87 -2.30
N TYR A 454 18.95 -10.64 -2.56
CA TYR A 454 19.77 -9.43 -2.49
C TYR A 454 19.53 -8.72 -1.15
N MET A 455 20.63 -8.39 -0.48
CA MET A 455 20.63 -8.03 0.93
C MET A 455 20.56 -6.52 1.17
N TRP A 456 20.10 -6.16 2.36
CA TRP A 456 20.03 -4.81 2.88
C TRP A 456 21.23 -4.52 3.77
N THR A 457 21.68 -3.27 3.78
CA THR A 457 22.72 -2.80 4.70
C THR A 457 22.12 -2.47 6.06
N TYR A 458 22.95 -2.49 7.11
CA TYR A 458 22.57 -1.98 8.43
C TYR A 458 22.59 -0.46 8.40
N ASP A 459 21.54 0.16 8.93
CA ASP A 459 21.52 1.60 9.17
C ASP A 459 22.18 1.90 10.53
N GLU A 460 22.86 3.03 10.67
CA GLU A 460 23.65 3.38 11.88
C GLU A 460 22.78 3.50 13.17
N LEU A 461 21.46 3.42 13.04
CA LEU A 461 20.46 3.65 14.08
C LEU A 461 19.85 2.35 14.67
N GLN A 462 20.30 1.16 14.28
CA GLN A 462 19.67 -0.12 14.68
C GLN A 462 20.36 -0.83 15.85
N THR A 463 19.51 -1.48 16.66
CA THR A 463 19.67 -2.16 17.95
C THR A 463 20.81 -3.20 18.05
N ASP A 464 21.18 -3.59 19.27
CA ASP A 464 22.21 -4.61 19.58
C ASP A 464 21.91 -6.03 19.03
N GLU A 465 20.73 -6.28 18.46
CA GLU A 465 20.34 -7.57 17.88
C GLU A 465 20.89 -7.78 16.47
N VAL A 466 21.52 -8.94 16.24
CA VAL A 466 22.19 -9.25 14.97
C VAL A 466 21.19 -9.59 13.85
N LEU A 467 20.07 -10.24 14.17
CA LEU A 467 19.01 -10.58 13.20
C LEU A 467 17.90 -9.54 13.23
N HIS A 468 17.30 -9.25 12.08
CA HIS A 468 16.22 -8.26 11.94
C HIS A 468 14.90 -8.93 11.57
N PRO A 469 14.24 -9.68 12.48
CA PRO A 469 13.00 -10.35 12.14
C PRO A 469 11.96 -9.37 11.61
N LEU A 470 11.79 -8.21 12.24
CA LEU A 470 10.78 -7.21 11.85
C LEU A 470 11.07 -6.48 10.52
N GLY A 471 12.23 -6.72 9.91
CA GLY A 471 12.60 -6.16 8.62
C GLY A 471 11.76 -6.69 7.44
N THR A 472 11.81 -5.97 6.32
CA THR A 472 11.10 -6.35 5.08
C THR A 472 11.50 -7.75 4.58
N VAL A 473 10.53 -8.47 4.01
CA VAL A 473 10.75 -9.75 3.30
C VAL A 473 11.02 -9.56 1.81
N VAL A 474 11.09 -8.30 1.35
CA VAL A 474 11.38 -7.95 -0.03
C VAL A 474 12.89 -7.98 -0.25
N SER A 475 13.34 -8.72 -1.27
CA SER A 475 14.73 -8.68 -1.73
C SER A 475 15.08 -7.28 -2.21
N ASN A 476 16.30 -6.82 -1.92
CA ASN A 476 16.74 -5.48 -2.30
C ASN A 476 16.66 -5.31 -3.83
N PRO A 477 15.91 -4.32 -4.37
CA PRO A 477 15.77 -4.14 -5.82
C PRO A 477 17.04 -3.60 -6.50
N LEU A 478 18.00 -3.07 -5.74
CA LEU A 478 19.28 -2.55 -6.26
C LEU A 478 20.29 -3.69 -6.42
N HIS A 479 20.03 -4.57 -7.40
CA HIS A 479 20.79 -5.82 -7.56
C HIS A 479 22.29 -5.60 -7.79
N GLU A 480 22.72 -4.51 -8.44
CA GLU A 480 24.12 -4.31 -8.84
C GLU A 480 25.04 -3.87 -7.70
N HIS A 481 24.49 -3.25 -6.65
CA HIS A 481 25.27 -2.58 -5.59
C HIS A 481 25.19 -3.26 -4.23
N THR A 482 24.57 -4.44 -4.17
CA THR A 482 24.22 -5.12 -2.92
C THR A 482 24.86 -6.50 -2.86
N SER A 483 25.15 -6.94 -1.63
CA SER A 483 25.56 -8.32 -1.36
C SER A 483 24.41 -9.26 -1.68
N SER A 484 24.72 -10.44 -2.20
CA SER A 484 23.71 -11.45 -2.57
C SER A 484 24.06 -12.80 -1.97
N VAL A 485 23.05 -13.55 -1.55
CA VAL A 485 23.19 -14.92 -1.03
C VAL A 485 22.29 -15.86 -1.82
N THR A 486 22.85 -16.99 -2.26
CA THR A 486 22.07 -18.09 -2.84
C THR A 486 21.64 -19.05 -1.75
N VAL A 487 20.36 -19.32 -1.69
CA VAL A 487 19.75 -20.19 -0.66
C VAL A 487 18.85 -21.22 -1.30
N THR A 488 18.78 -22.39 -0.69
CA THR A 488 17.89 -23.47 -1.13
C THR A 488 17.15 -24.06 0.07
N ILE A 489 15.82 -24.12 -0.01
CA ILE A 489 15.00 -24.87 0.95
C ILE A 489 14.88 -26.30 0.41
N HIS A 490 15.37 -27.27 1.17
CA HIS A 490 15.39 -28.67 0.72
C HIS A 490 13.98 -29.19 0.47
N ARG A 491 13.81 -29.84 -0.68
CA ARG A 491 12.60 -30.56 -1.05
C ARG A 491 12.90 -32.04 -0.97
N HIS A 492 12.32 -32.72 0.01
CA HIS A 492 12.52 -34.16 0.18
C HIS A 492 11.94 -35.01 -0.97
N TYR A 493 11.16 -34.40 -1.88
CA TYR A 493 10.43 -35.06 -2.96
C TYR A 493 10.53 -34.25 -4.27
N ASP A 494 10.45 -34.92 -5.42
CA ASP A 494 10.28 -34.30 -6.76
C ASP A 494 8.93 -33.57 -6.94
N ASN A 495 8.11 -33.54 -5.89
CA ASN A 495 6.77 -32.97 -5.85
C ASN A 495 6.82 -31.53 -5.34
N THR A 496 5.89 -30.69 -5.81
CA THR A 496 5.70 -29.35 -5.24
C THR A 496 5.06 -29.48 -3.86
N ILE A 497 5.75 -28.97 -2.84
CA ILE A 497 5.23 -28.93 -1.47
C ILE A 497 4.34 -27.69 -1.33
N VAL A 498 3.12 -27.87 -0.81
CA VAL A 498 2.12 -26.80 -0.67
C VAL A 498 1.60 -26.78 0.76
N PHE A 499 1.46 -25.59 1.35
CA PHE A 499 0.79 -25.41 2.63
C PHE A 499 -0.71 -25.75 2.51
N PRO A 500 -1.33 -26.40 3.51
CA PRO A 500 -2.74 -26.80 3.44
C PRO A 500 -3.70 -25.63 3.20
N SER A 501 -4.82 -25.89 2.54
CA SER A 501 -5.90 -24.92 2.40
C SER A 501 -6.62 -24.70 3.73
N LEU A 502 -7.31 -23.56 3.87
CA LEU A 502 -8.12 -23.26 5.06
C LEU A 502 -9.10 -24.39 5.39
N GLU A 503 -9.78 -24.96 4.40
CA GLU A 503 -10.70 -26.09 4.60
C GLU A 503 -10.02 -27.27 5.30
N ARG A 504 -8.82 -27.65 4.85
CA ARG A 504 -8.04 -28.74 5.46
C ARG A 504 -7.56 -28.43 6.87
N ILE A 505 -7.22 -27.17 7.13
CA ILE A 505 -6.82 -26.72 8.46
C ILE A 505 -8.00 -26.84 9.44
N LEU A 506 -9.18 -26.40 9.00
CA LEU A 506 -10.41 -26.47 9.81
C LEU A 506 -10.87 -27.91 10.04
N GLU A 507 -10.77 -28.79 9.03
CA GLU A 507 -11.02 -30.23 9.18
C GLU A 507 -10.13 -30.85 10.27
N PHE A 508 -8.82 -30.58 10.22
CA PHE A 508 -7.86 -31.10 11.19
C PHE A 508 -8.12 -30.59 12.61
N ALA A 509 -8.41 -29.29 12.77
CA ALA A 509 -8.77 -28.72 14.07
C ALA A 509 -10.02 -29.38 14.67
N ASN A 510 -11.04 -29.66 13.85
CA ASN A 510 -12.25 -30.36 14.32
C ASN A 510 -11.97 -31.80 14.74
N SER A 511 -11.16 -32.55 13.97
CA SER A 511 -10.81 -33.93 14.31
C SER A 511 -10.04 -34.02 15.63
N ASN A 512 -9.08 -33.13 15.87
CA ASN A 512 -8.34 -33.13 17.15
C ASN A 512 -9.26 -32.82 18.34
N ARG A 513 -10.25 -31.93 18.18
CA ARG A 513 -11.22 -31.62 19.24
C ARG A 513 -12.09 -32.81 19.61
N GLU A 514 -12.59 -33.56 18.61
CA GLU A 514 -13.39 -34.77 18.88
C GLU A 514 -12.60 -35.77 19.74
N GLU A 515 -11.28 -35.88 19.54
CA GLU A 515 -10.40 -36.72 20.37
C GLU A 515 -10.15 -36.17 21.78
N ASP A 516 -10.20 -34.84 21.98
CA ASP A 516 -10.00 -34.18 23.28
C ASP A 516 -11.29 -34.10 24.12
N PHE A 517 -12.47 -33.96 23.50
CA PHE A 517 -13.77 -33.99 24.18
C PHE A 517 -14.04 -35.33 24.89
N ASP A 518 -13.46 -36.42 24.40
CA ASP A 518 -13.53 -37.73 25.07
C ASP A 518 -12.63 -37.83 26.33
N ARG A 519 -11.78 -36.81 26.60
CA ARG A 519 -10.81 -36.80 27.71
C ARG A 519 -11.13 -35.80 28.83
N GLU A 520 -11.85 -34.72 28.55
CA GLU A 520 -12.15 -33.65 29.52
C GLU A 520 -13.59 -33.76 30.05
N ASN A 521 -13.78 -34.56 31.09
CA ASN A 521 -15.05 -34.69 31.84
C ASN A 521 -14.87 -34.48 33.35
N ASP A 522 -13.87 -33.69 33.75
CA ASP A 522 -13.68 -33.22 35.12
C ASP A 522 -13.25 -31.75 35.07
N ASP A 523 -14.05 -30.82 35.61
CA ASP A 523 -13.52 -29.61 36.24
C ASP A 523 -14.59 -28.85 37.06
N GLU A 524 -14.31 -28.74 38.37
CA GLU A 524 -15.16 -28.12 39.41
C GLU A 524 -14.77 -26.66 39.76
N ASP A 525 -13.76 -26.05 39.11
CA ASP A 525 -13.17 -24.76 39.55
C ASP A 525 -13.46 -23.54 38.65
N THR A 526 -14.54 -23.52 37.86
CA THR A 526 -14.79 -22.48 36.83
C THR A 526 -14.91 -21.03 37.35
N LYS A 527 -15.12 -20.81 38.65
CA LYS A 527 -15.47 -19.48 39.18
C LYS A 527 -14.26 -18.58 39.45
N ASP A 528 -13.17 -19.11 40.01
CA ASP A 528 -11.96 -18.33 40.34
C ASP A 528 -11.23 -17.88 39.06
N TYR A 529 -11.27 -18.70 38.01
CA TYR A 529 -10.68 -18.39 36.70
C TYR A 529 -11.41 -17.29 35.95
N ASN A 530 -12.74 -17.22 36.03
CA ASN A 530 -13.50 -16.14 35.38
C ASN A 530 -13.13 -14.77 35.98
N ASP A 531 -12.82 -14.71 37.28
CA ASP A 531 -12.35 -13.49 37.92
C ASP A 531 -10.91 -13.14 37.48
N HIS A 532 -10.06 -14.15 37.24
CA HIS A 532 -8.72 -13.95 36.67
C HIS A 532 -8.73 -13.47 35.21
N ILE A 533 -9.59 -14.01 34.35
CA ILE A 533 -9.75 -13.57 32.95
C ILE A 533 -10.21 -12.11 32.89
N LYS A 534 -11.19 -11.73 33.72
CA LYS A 534 -11.63 -10.33 33.83
C LYS A 534 -10.55 -9.40 34.35
N TYR A 535 -9.70 -9.88 35.26
CA TYR A 535 -8.55 -9.12 35.73
C TYR A 535 -7.53 -8.87 34.60
N LEU A 536 -7.29 -9.86 33.73
CA LEU A 536 -6.42 -9.71 32.56
C LEU A 536 -7.00 -8.76 31.49
N GLU A 537 -8.32 -8.68 31.38
CA GLU A 537 -9.02 -7.74 30.48
C GLU A 537 -8.75 -6.28 30.83
N GLY A 538 -8.66 -5.95 32.12
CA GLY A 538 -8.35 -4.60 32.60
C GLY A 538 -6.86 -4.22 32.57
N ARG A 539 -5.96 -5.12 32.16
CA ARG A 539 -4.50 -4.89 32.13
C ARG A 539 -4.05 -4.31 30.79
N ASP A 540 -3.07 -3.41 30.86
CA ASP A 540 -2.38 -2.81 29.71
C ASP A 540 -1.92 -3.86 28.68
N SER A 541 -1.90 -3.48 27.40
CA SER A 541 -1.49 -4.36 26.29
C SER A 541 -0.02 -4.76 26.34
N LEU A 542 0.83 -3.97 27.02
CA LEU A 542 2.26 -4.26 27.20
C LEU A 542 2.55 -5.16 28.41
N TYR A 543 1.53 -5.67 29.10
CA TYR A 543 1.71 -6.57 30.24
C TYR A 543 2.24 -7.94 29.78
N GLU A 544 3.45 -8.30 30.19
CA GLU A 544 4.04 -9.60 29.91
C GLU A 544 3.36 -10.71 30.72
N ILE A 545 2.68 -11.62 30.02
CA ILE A 545 2.02 -12.79 30.59
C ILE A 545 3.06 -13.89 30.82
N HIS A 546 3.07 -14.47 32.02
CA HIS A 546 3.99 -15.55 32.35
C HIS A 546 3.60 -16.87 31.67
N GLU A 547 4.56 -17.75 31.42
CA GLU A 547 4.36 -19.00 30.67
C GLU A 547 3.28 -19.93 31.28
N GLN A 548 3.15 -19.98 32.62
CA GLN A 548 2.07 -20.73 33.24
C GLN A 548 0.70 -20.09 32.99
N GLU A 549 0.61 -18.76 33.04
CA GLU A 549 -0.63 -18.03 32.77
C GLU A 549 -1.05 -18.21 31.31
N LYS A 550 -0.10 -18.20 30.36
CA LYS A 550 -0.38 -18.44 28.93
C LYS A 550 -1.08 -19.78 28.68
N LYS A 551 -0.57 -20.85 29.29
CA LYS A 551 -1.15 -22.20 29.17
C LYS A 551 -2.56 -22.28 29.72
N VAL A 552 -2.83 -21.61 30.84
CA VAL A 552 -4.18 -21.53 31.44
C VAL A 552 -5.14 -20.71 30.55
N ILE A 553 -4.69 -19.59 30.00
CA ILE A 553 -5.51 -18.79 29.08
C ILE A 553 -5.85 -19.62 27.82
N TRP A 554 -4.88 -20.37 27.29
CA TRP A 554 -5.09 -21.23 26.13
C TRP A 554 -6.00 -22.43 26.41
N SER A 555 -5.92 -23.06 27.60
CA SER A 555 -6.85 -24.15 27.96
C SER A 555 -8.30 -23.66 28.03
N HIS A 556 -8.55 -22.42 28.47
CA HIS A 556 -9.88 -21.81 28.55
C HIS A 556 -10.27 -20.94 27.33
N ARG A 557 -9.61 -21.11 26.18
CA ARG A 557 -9.80 -20.31 24.95
C ARG A 557 -11.25 -20.10 24.49
N TYR A 558 -12.14 -21.09 24.67
CA TYR A 558 -13.57 -20.94 24.32
C TYR A 558 -14.36 -20.10 25.31
N THR A 559 -14.00 -20.17 26.60
CA THR A 559 -14.55 -19.31 27.63
C THR A 559 -14.15 -17.86 27.33
N VAL A 560 -12.89 -17.62 26.95
CA VAL A 560 -12.42 -16.31 26.51
C VAL A 560 -13.23 -15.80 25.31
N MET A 561 -13.38 -16.64 24.26
CA MET A 561 -14.17 -16.27 23.07
C MET A 561 -15.62 -15.87 23.38
N SER A 562 -16.25 -16.53 24.35
CA SER A 562 -17.66 -16.31 24.68
C SER A 562 -17.90 -15.22 25.72
N GLN A 563 -16.97 -15.00 26.65
CA GLN A 563 -17.16 -14.10 27.78
C GLN A 563 -16.35 -12.80 27.69
N SER A 564 -15.16 -12.83 27.06
CA SER A 564 -14.24 -11.67 26.95
C SER A 564 -13.54 -11.65 25.58
N PRO A 565 -14.27 -11.38 24.48
CA PRO A 565 -13.73 -11.46 23.12
C PRO A 565 -12.59 -10.45 22.84
N ASP A 566 -12.54 -9.35 23.58
CA ASP A 566 -11.51 -8.30 23.45
C ASP A 566 -10.10 -8.77 23.87
N LEU A 567 -10.01 -9.96 24.49
CA LEU A 567 -8.76 -10.62 24.87
C LEU A 567 -8.12 -11.43 23.74
N LEU A 568 -8.70 -11.43 22.53
CA LEU A 568 -8.11 -12.15 21.38
C LEU A 568 -6.60 -11.86 21.18
N PRO A 569 -6.11 -10.60 21.23
CA PRO A 569 -4.69 -10.33 21.05
C PRO A 569 -3.82 -11.11 22.06
N LYS A 570 -4.18 -11.06 23.34
CA LYS A 570 -3.51 -11.81 24.42
C LYS A 570 -3.62 -13.32 24.25
N LEU A 571 -4.76 -13.82 23.78
CA LEU A 571 -4.94 -15.25 23.51
C LEU A 571 -4.00 -15.72 22.39
N LEU A 572 -3.79 -14.90 21.36
CA LEU A 572 -2.88 -15.22 20.25
C LEU A 572 -1.40 -15.21 20.68
N ASP A 573 -1.04 -14.42 21.69
CA ASP A 573 0.30 -14.46 22.32
C ASP A 573 0.57 -15.73 23.14
N CYS A 574 -0.49 -16.48 23.47
CA CYS A 574 -0.41 -17.78 24.15
C CYS A 574 -0.22 -18.95 23.18
N VAL A 575 -0.38 -18.73 21.87
CA VAL A 575 -0.31 -19.79 20.85
C VAL A 575 1.14 -20.17 20.60
N GLU A 576 1.45 -21.46 20.69
CA GLU A 576 2.71 -22.00 20.21
C GLU A 576 2.68 -22.13 18.69
N TRP A 577 3.12 -21.08 17.98
CA TRP A 577 3.12 -21.02 16.51
C TRP A 577 4.01 -22.08 15.84
N GLY A 578 4.88 -22.74 16.61
CA GLY A 578 5.66 -23.91 16.20
C GLY A 578 4.94 -25.26 16.36
N ASP A 579 3.67 -25.27 16.78
CA ASP A 579 2.82 -26.46 16.81
C ASP A 579 1.63 -26.27 15.85
N ARG A 580 1.59 -27.10 14.80
CA ARG A 580 0.49 -27.05 13.81
C ARG A 580 -0.90 -27.31 14.41
N SER A 581 -0.97 -28.03 15.53
CA SER A 581 -2.23 -28.37 16.20
C SER A 581 -2.82 -27.13 16.84
N GLU A 582 -2.01 -26.37 17.56
CA GLU A 582 -2.41 -25.09 18.14
C GLU A 582 -2.68 -24.04 17.07
N VAL A 583 -1.86 -23.97 16.00
CA VAL A 583 -2.09 -23.04 14.88
C VAL A 583 -3.41 -23.33 14.17
N ALA A 584 -3.74 -24.61 13.96
CA ALA A 584 -5.01 -25.01 13.36
C ALA A 584 -6.20 -24.63 14.26
N GLU A 585 -6.04 -24.82 15.57
CA GLU A 585 -7.03 -24.45 16.58
C GLU A 585 -7.25 -22.93 16.65
N ALA A 586 -6.16 -22.14 16.68
CA ALA A 586 -6.20 -20.69 16.64
C ALA A 586 -6.89 -20.18 15.36
N THR A 587 -6.54 -20.77 14.21
CA THR A 587 -7.20 -20.46 12.93
C THR A 587 -8.70 -20.73 13.01
N HIS A 588 -9.11 -21.87 13.58
CA HIS A 588 -10.52 -22.19 13.77
C HIS A 588 -11.21 -21.15 14.66
N LEU A 589 -10.64 -20.80 15.81
CA LEU A 589 -11.21 -19.80 16.72
C LEU A 589 -11.39 -18.45 16.03
N VAL A 590 -10.35 -17.94 15.36
CA VAL A 590 -10.39 -16.65 14.65
C VAL A 590 -11.48 -16.62 13.57
N THR A 591 -11.70 -17.72 12.85
CA THR A 591 -12.78 -17.76 11.83
C THR A 591 -14.19 -17.63 12.42
N LYS A 592 -14.37 -18.02 13.69
CA LYS A 592 -15.65 -17.96 14.41
C LYS A 592 -15.72 -16.83 15.45
N TRP A 593 -14.65 -16.05 15.61
CA TRP A 593 -14.55 -15.05 16.66
C TRP A 593 -15.59 -13.93 16.48
N PRO A 594 -16.21 -13.43 17.57
CA PRO A 594 -17.07 -12.24 17.53
C PRO A 594 -16.32 -11.01 17.00
N LEU A 595 -16.97 -10.13 16.24
CA LEU A 595 -16.30 -8.92 15.72
C LEU A 595 -15.81 -8.03 16.87
N LEU A 596 -14.58 -7.52 16.73
CA LEU A 596 -13.95 -6.66 17.73
C LEU A 596 -14.22 -5.17 17.47
N PRO A 597 -14.14 -4.34 18.51
CA PRO A 597 -14.01 -2.89 18.35
C PRO A 597 -12.82 -2.50 17.47
N LEU A 598 -12.88 -1.30 16.87
CA LEU A 598 -11.85 -0.82 15.93
C LEU A 598 -10.45 -0.82 16.55
N GLU A 599 -10.32 -0.34 17.77
CA GLU A 599 -9.03 -0.20 18.46
C GLU A 599 -8.35 -1.57 18.66
N LYS A 600 -9.14 -2.59 19.00
CA LYS A 600 -8.66 -3.98 19.17
C LYS A 600 -8.38 -4.65 17.83
N ALA A 601 -9.14 -4.34 16.79
CA ALA A 601 -8.85 -4.82 15.44
C ALA A 601 -7.55 -4.21 14.88
N LEU A 602 -7.25 -2.93 15.20
CA LEU A 602 -6.01 -2.27 14.78
C LEU A 602 -4.77 -2.91 15.41
N GLU A 603 -4.86 -3.35 16.67
CA GLU A 603 -3.78 -4.08 17.37
C GLU A 603 -3.35 -5.34 16.59
N LEU A 604 -4.32 -6.08 16.04
CA LEU A 604 -4.09 -7.30 15.26
C LEU A 604 -3.43 -7.06 13.89
N LEU A 605 -3.22 -5.80 13.50
CA LEU A 605 -2.45 -5.44 12.30
C LEU A 605 -1.00 -5.07 12.62
N ASP A 606 -0.60 -5.08 13.89
CA ASP A 606 0.78 -4.85 14.28
C ASP A 606 1.72 -5.98 13.82
N TYR A 607 3.02 -5.74 13.82
CA TYR A 607 4.05 -6.69 13.40
C TYR A 607 4.07 -7.98 14.23
N ALA A 608 3.54 -7.95 15.46
CA ALA A 608 3.44 -9.11 16.33
C ALA A 608 2.50 -10.18 15.74
N TYR A 609 1.48 -9.76 14.98
CA TYR A 609 0.44 -10.62 14.44
C TYR A 609 0.67 -10.88 12.94
N ALA A 610 1.59 -11.79 12.63
CA ALA A 610 1.97 -12.10 11.25
C ALA A 610 0.97 -12.99 10.50
N ASP A 611 0.12 -13.75 11.20
CA ASP A 611 -0.77 -14.75 10.57
C ASP A 611 -1.84 -14.12 9.66
N MET A 612 -2.05 -14.70 8.47
CA MET A 612 -3.03 -14.14 7.51
C MET A 612 -4.46 -14.18 8.01
N HIS A 613 -4.87 -15.21 8.76
CA HIS A 613 -6.26 -15.36 9.17
C HIS A 613 -6.59 -14.35 10.28
N VAL A 614 -5.64 -14.10 11.17
CA VAL A 614 -5.70 -13.02 12.17
C VAL A 614 -5.83 -11.66 11.49
N ARG A 615 -4.94 -11.32 10.54
CA ARG A 615 -5.00 -10.03 9.83
C ARG A 615 -6.24 -9.88 8.97
N LYS A 616 -6.71 -10.96 8.33
CA LYS A 616 -7.99 -10.99 7.61
C LYS A 616 -9.18 -10.73 8.53
N PHE A 617 -9.17 -11.30 9.73
CA PHE A 617 -10.20 -11.05 10.73
C PHE A 617 -10.18 -9.60 11.22
N ALA A 618 -9.00 -9.01 11.42
CA ALA A 618 -8.86 -7.59 11.73
C ALA A 618 -9.51 -6.70 10.65
N VAL A 619 -9.22 -6.98 9.38
CA VAL A 619 -9.86 -6.30 8.24
C VAL A 619 -11.38 -6.51 8.23
N LYS A 620 -11.86 -7.72 8.53
CA LYS A 620 -13.29 -8.02 8.64
C LYS A 620 -13.98 -7.14 9.69
N CYS A 621 -13.35 -6.89 10.84
CA CYS A 621 -13.88 -6.01 11.88
C CYS A 621 -14.02 -4.55 11.40
N MET A 622 -13.08 -4.08 10.59
CA MET A 622 -13.08 -2.71 10.08
C MET A 622 -14.03 -2.46 8.89
N ARG A 623 -14.58 -3.52 8.27
CA ARG A 623 -15.44 -3.36 7.07
C ARG A 623 -16.69 -2.53 7.34
N SER A 624 -17.26 -2.57 8.53
CA SER A 624 -18.45 -1.79 8.92
C SER A 624 -18.14 -0.43 9.55
N VAL A 625 -16.86 -0.11 9.79
CA VAL A 625 -16.45 1.14 10.44
C VAL A 625 -16.75 2.33 9.53
N PRO A 626 -17.35 3.43 10.01
CA PRO A 626 -17.60 4.62 9.21
C PRO A 626 -16.32 5.24 8.65
N ASP A 627 -16.43 5.86 7.47
CA ASP A 627 -15.27 6.47 6.78
C ASP A 627 -14.59 7.57 7.61
N ASP A 628 -15.35 8.40 8.33
CA ASP A 628 -14.78 9.49 9.15
C ASP A 628 -13.96 8.97 10.34
N GLU A 629 -14.38 7.84 10.94
CA GLU A 629 -13.66 7.19 12.02
C GLU A 629 -12.42 6.47 11.49
N LEU A 630 -12.56 5.71 10.40
CA LEU A 630 -11.45 5.03 9.72
C LEU A 630 -10.37 6.03 9.27
N PHE A 631 -10.79 7.21 8.80
CA PHE A 631 -9.91 8.28 8.35
C PHE A 631 -8.90 8.73 9.42
N LEU A 632 -9.29 8.69 10.71
CA LEU A 632 -8.40 9.05 11.83
C LEU A 632 -7.17 8.11 11.94
N TYR A 633 -7.32 6.87 11.47
CA TYR A 633 -6.31 5.82 11.55
C TYR A 633 -5.67 5.48 10.19
N LEU A 634 -6.01 6.23 9.14
CA LEU A 634 -5.58 5.92 7.77
C LEU A 634 -4.05 5.84 7.65
N LEU A 635 -3.33 6.73 8.32
CA LEU A 635 -1.87 6.70 8.33
C LEU A 635 -1.33 5.39 8.92
N GLN A 636 -1.84 4.99 10.09
CA GLN A 636 -1.45 3.76 10.78
C GLN A 636 -1.76 2.53 9.93
N LEU A 637 -2.90 2.51 9.23
CA LEU A 637 -3.26 1.43 8.30
C LEU A 637 -2.28 1.36 7.11
N VAL A 638 -1.85 2.51 6.57
CA VAL A 638 -0.82 2.55 5.52
C VAL A 638 0.52 2.04 6.05
N GLN A 639 0.88 2.33 7.31
CA GLN A 639 2.09 1.77 7.92
C GLN A 639 1.97 0.26 8.13
N ALA A 640 0.80 -0.25 8.52
CA ALA A 640 0.55 -1.67 8.71
C ALA A 640 0.68 -2.50 7.41
N LEU A 641 0.54 -1.87 6.23
CA LEU A 641 0.84 -2.51 4.95
C LEU A 641 2.30 -2.95 4.85
N LYS A 642 3.24 -2.35 5.58
CA LYS A 642 4.66 -2.74 5.55
C LYS A 642 4.90 -4.11 6.16
N HIS A 643 4.01 -4.54 7.06
CA HIS A 643 4.08 -5.84 7.74
C HIS A 643 3.40 -6.97 6.94
N GLU A 644 2.75 -6.66 5.82
CA GLU A 644 2.22 -7.70 4.92
C GLU A 644 3.35 -8.48 4.27
N SER A 645 3.19 -9.80 4.17
CA SER A 645 4.18 -10.68 3.52
C SER A 645 4.07 -10.69 2.00
N TYR A 646 2.87 -10.48 1.47
CA TYR A 646 2.55 -10.54 0.04
C TYR A 646 1.99 -9.22 -0.48
N LEU A 647 1.96 -9.03 -1.79
CA LEU A 647 1.34 -7.87 -2.41
C LEU A 647 -0.19 -7.93 -2.29
N ASP A 648 -0.76 -9.10 -2.63
CA ASP A 648 -2.19 -9.34 -2.51
C ASP A 648 -2.56 -9.71 -1.07
N CYS A 649 -3.26 -8.80 -0.39
CA CYS A 649 -3.59 -8.90 1.03
C CYS A 649 -4.92 -8.21 1.32
N ASP A 650 -5.66 -8.70 2.33
CA ASP A 650 -6.98 -8.17 2.69
C ASP A 650 -6.92 -6.67 3.06
N LEU A 651 -5.85 -6.22 3.71
CA LEU A 651 -5.69 -4.81 4.11
C LEU A 651 -5.48 -3.89 2.90
N GLY A 652 -4.63 -4.30 1.95
CA GLY A 652 -4.39 -3.54 0.71
C GLY A 652 -5.65 -3.42 -0.14
N GLU A 653 -6.39 -4.53 -0.28
CA GLU A 653 -7.68 -4.55 -0.99
C GLU A 653 -8.70 -3.64 -0.29
N PHE A 654 -8.82 -3.73 1.03
CA PHE A 654 -9.75 -2.93 1.84
C PHE A 654 -9.49 -1.43 1.70
N LEU A 655 -8.24 -1.00 1.85
CA LEU A 655 -7.85 0.40 1.71
C LEU A 655 -8.13 0.93 0.31
N LEU A 656 -7.80 0.15 -0.73
CA LEU A 656 -8.08 0.53 -2.11
C LEU A 656 -9.58 0.65 -2.37
N ARG A 657 -10.40 -0.31 -1.90
CA ARG A 657 -11.86 -0.23 -2.05
C ARG A 657 -12.43 1.00 -1.36
N ARG A 658 -12.01 1.32 -0.13
CA ARG A 658 -12.43 2.53 0.58
C ARG A 658 -12.02 3.80 -0.17
N ALA A 659 -10.78 3.88 -0.63
CA ALA A 659 -10.26 5.00 -1.41
C ALA A 659 -10.99 5.24 -2.74
N LEU A 660 -11.39 4.17 -3.43
CA LEU A 660 -12.15 4.25 -4.68
C LEU A 660 -13.63 4.60 -4.47
N HIS A 661 -14.14 4.53 -3.23
CA HIS A 661 -15.53 4.86 -2.88
C HIS A 661 -15.68 6.19 -2.14
N ASN A 662 -14.57 6.76 -1.69
CA ASN A 662 -14.52 8.02 -0.97
C ASN A 662 -13.27 8.80 -1.42
N GLN A 663 -13.46 9.88 -2.20
CA GLN A 663 -12.35 10.63 -2.80
C GLN A 663 -11.45 11.26 -1.73
N LYS A 664 -11.99 11.65 -0.57
CA LYS A 664 -11.19 12.15 0.57
C LYS A 664 -10.25 11.06 1.09
N ILE A 665 -10.75 9.85 1.37
CA ILE A 665 -9.86 8.74 1.78
C ILE A 665 -8.81 8.47 0.69
N GLY A 666 -9.23 8.41 -0.58
CA GLY A 666 -8.31 8.16 -1.68
C GLY A 666 -7.23 9.24 -1.85
N HIS A 667 -7.57 10.50 -1.60
CA HIS A 667 -6.64 11.60 -1.60
C HIS A 667 -5.52 11.45 -0.57
N TYR A 668 -5.88 11.18 0.68
CA TYR A 668 -4.89 11.00 1.74
C TYR A 668 -4.14 9.68 1.60
N LEU A 669 -4.79 8.61 1.14
CA LEU A 669 -4.12 7.35 0.82
C LEU A 669 -3.04 7.56 -0.24
N PHE A 670 -3.34 8.29 -1.32
CA PHE A 670 -2.37 8.65 -2.36
C PHE A 670 -1.16 9.35 -1.73
N TRP A 671 -1.37 10.40 -0.94
CA TRP A 671 -0.26 11.17 -0.36
C TRP A 671 0.55 10.40 0.67
N HIS A 672 -0.08 9.59 1.52
CA HIS A 672 0.63 8.74 2.47
C HIS A 672 1.55 7.74 1.76
N LEU A 673 1.05 7.05 0.73
CA LEU A 673 1.86 6.12 -0.08
C LEU A 673 2.96 6.85 -0.86
N ARG A 674 2.59 7.96 -1.52
CA ARG A 674 3.47 8.74 -2.39
C ARG A 674 4.64 9.36 -1.64
N SER A 675 4.42 9.74 -0.38
CA SER A 675 5.44 10.33 0.50
C SER A 675 6.59 9.38 0.84
N GLU A 676 6.40 8.07 0.67
CA GLU A 676 7.39 7.03 0.99
C GLU A 676 7.96 6.31 -0.23
N MET A 677 7.66 6.78 -1.45
CA MET A 677 8.12 6.13 -2.68
C MET A 677 9.65 6.08 -2.81
N GLN A 678 10.39 6.99 -2.17
CA GLN A 678 11.86 6.92 -2.14
C GLN A 678 12.42 5.77 -1.28
N VAL A 679 11.60 5.16 -0.41
CA VAL A 679 12.03 4.03 0.44
C VAL A 679 11.96 2.75 -0.39
N SER A 680 13.12 2.25 -0.83
CA SER A 680 13.21 1.10 -1.75
C SER A 680 12.44 -0.13 -1.26
N ALA A 681 12.47 -0.40 0.05
CA ALA A 681 11.83 -1.56 0.69
C ALA A 681 10.31 -1.63 0.51
N VAL A 682 9.64 -0.48 0.31
CA VAL A 682 8.17 -0.39 0.15
C VAL A 682 7.76 0.13 -1.22
N SER A 683 8.70 0.70 -1.99
CA SER A 683 8.45 1.35 -3.28
C SER A 683 7.68 0.49 -4.29
N VAL A 684 7.89 -0.83 -4.29
CA VAL A 684 7.15 -1.76 -5.17
C VAL A 684 5.70 -1.89 -4.73
N ARG A 685 5.45 -2.22 -3.46
CA ARG A 685 4.09 -2.37 -2.92
C ARG A 685 3.30 -1.06 -3.04
N PHE A 686 3.88 0.05 -2.58
CA PHE A 686 3.21 1.34 -2.61
C PHE A 686 3.02 1.85 -4.03
N GLY A 687 4.00 1.66 -4.91
CA GLY A 687 3.89 2.02 -6.32
C GLY A 687 2.78 1.26 -7.06
N LEU A 688 2.64 -0.04 -6.83
CA LEU A 688 1.58 -0.84 -7.44
C LEU A 688 0.18 -0.48 -6.90
N LEU A 689 0.07 -0.16 -5.61
CA LEU A 689 -1.19 0.30 -5.01
C LEU A 689 -1.58 1.69 -5.52
N LEU A 690 -0.60 2.58 -5.69
CA LEU A 690 -0.79 3.89 -6.32
C LEU A 690 -1.19 3.76 -7.80
N GLU A 691 -0.57 2.84 -8.55
CA GLU A 691 -0.96 2.55 -9.92
C GLU A 691 -2.43 2.14 -9.98
N ALA A 692 -2.83 1.20 -9.12
CA ALA A 692 -4.22 0.74 -9.04
C ALA A 692 -5.18 1.89 -8.72
N TYR A 693 -4.87 2.71 -7.72
CA TYR A 693 -5.70 3.86 -7.36
C TYR A 693 -5.86 4.85 -8.52
N CYS A 694 -4.77 5.23 -9.18
CA CYS A 694 -4.81 6.18 -10.29
C CYS A 694 -5.61 5.63 -11.49
N ARG A 695 -5.47 4.34 -11.82
CA ARG A 695 -6.28 3.70 -12.87
C ARG A 695 -7.77 3.66 -12.52
N GLY A 696 -8.07 3.42 -11.24
CA GLY A 696 -9.42 3.33 -10.72
C GLY A 696 -10.13 4.66 -10.53
N SER A 697 -9.39 5.78 -10.38
CA SER A 697 -9.93 7.13 -10.16
C SER A 697 -9.25 8.16 -11.08
N GLN A 698 -9.36 7.97 -12.39
CA GLN A 698 -8.73 8.81 -13.42
C GLN A 698 -9.18 10.27 -13.36
N GLU A 699 -10.42 10.49 -12.94
CA GLU A 699 -10.99 11.82 -12.73
C GLU A 699 -10.24 12.63 -11.66
N HIS A 700 -9.78 11.94 -10.61
CA HIS A 700 -9.05 12.57 -9.51
C HIS A 700 -7.59 12.88 -9.87
N MET A 701 -7.01 12.16 -10.84
CA MET A 701 -5.63 12.37 -11.29
C MET A 701 -5.40 13.83 -11.73
N LYS A 702 -6.38 14.49 -12.35
CA LYS A 702 -6.26 15.90 -12.77
C LYS A 702 -5.98 16.85 -11.59
N ILE A 703 -6.57 16.56 -10.42
CA ILE A 703 -6.37 17.35 -9.20
C ILE A 703 -4.99 17.05 -8.63
N LEU A 704 -4.63 15.76 -8.54
CA LEU A 704 -3.33 15.32 -8.03
C LEU A 704 -2.17 15.86 -8.88
N MET A 705 -2.30 15.85 -10.20
CA MET A 705 -1.30 16.38 -11.15
C MET A 705 -1.04 17.87 -11.00
N ARG A 706 -1.98 18.64 -10.43
CA ARG A 706 -1.78 20.06 -10.15
C ARG A 706 -1.08 20.29 -8.81
N GLN A 707 -1.07 19.28 -7.94
CA GLN A 707 -0.49 19.36 -6.60
C GLN A 707 0.95 18.82 -6.55
N VAL A 708 1.22 17.74 -7.31
CA VAL A 708 2.57 17.27 -7.65
C VAL A 708 3.25 18.31 -8.52
#